data_AF-A0A1C4GAW2-F1
#
_entry.id   AF-A0A1C4GAW2-F1
#
_cell.length_a   1.000
_cell.length_b   1.000
_cell.length_c   1.000
_cell.angle_alpha   90.00
_cell.angle_beta   90.00
_cell.angle_gamma   90.00
#
_symmetry.space_group_name_H-M   'P 1'
#
loop_
_entity.id
_entity.type
_entity.pdbx_description
1 polymer ?
#
loop_
_entity_poly.entity_id
_entity_poly.type
_entity_poly.pdbx_seq_one_letter_code
_entity_poly.pdbx_strand_id
1 'polypeptide(L)'
;MDINQIVKNMTLEEKVGQKIMLDFRYWDQNGSSNKDMTVPDETIGRLITDNHIGGVILFANNLKDKLQIKTLTAWYAAMKTCGDIRLFIGTDNEGGNVFRLPRGDYASFPGNMALSAAIEGGADIQLAYEQGAQMAQDMLSLHINTNFAPVVDVNTNPFNPVINVRSFSDDVSTVSLLAEKMAAGMRQQNLITAYKHFPGHGSTSTDSHTGLPCVDRSRKDAFAIDIAPYKHAIDSHVAPDMIMTAHIQYPALDNSQVITRNGMKITVPATMSREIQTHILRAELGFTGVTISDALDMGAITDNFDRDDAIERVFTAGVDIALMPVSISSPSQANQLPVLVQGIVEKIRQGIISETDINTSVERILRLKKNYSLYGDVGKDRSLYLIRPVLNPELGVGFDQNELLNGCAKIKLRDPLAQISSNDLRFAIKYSAEHHGYSISMTGPVTWDETDRAGNLSVNFSDDWNQPKNLWTFDRVGDNEFIIRNLKDPSMVWDVHNYYANYGTNIKVTKEKSNNDPVKKAQIFRIDMMQDNKCFVTTSLCSTKSISTTDNDNNVIVWEHDNGERQQFYIYSRNTEQDPNKPPVYIYQMFDHKKEKILAWNVPGGKQLFMHPNENKKEHFWNIELQCGGDYIISNHRERGRVVDVTDAKINNGNILHVESRHPSTDNAAQRFRLHYMVDNTPVYFLRPELEKKIADRSITVVINRQSTLPLTDKNQHYFILTPWGEQAKGIAAVMSQDGYMNVMAAKEADLTDKQVREYIAACDVFLLGTLSTRYSPVEEDGVSPGGIPNTSPDNHYLVWLRYAAEQGKKRIHLSLRAPYDIVNYADDVDAAVAAYSYYGYDSGVWRGLSMISLAEILTNKRPPQGKLPINTWHDYDVETNTGTVAFPRGYGLEWS
;
A
#
# COMPACT_ATOMS: atom_id res chain seq x y z
N MET A 1 -9.91 13.76 -29.80
CA MET A 1 -10.15 15.21 -29.68
C MET A 1 -8.85 15.96 -29.46
N ASP A 2 -8.78 17.18 -29.99
CA ASP A 2 -7.70 18.13 -29.76
C ASP A 2 -7.87 18.79 -28.38
N ILE A 3 -6.84 18.71 -27.52
CA ILE A 3 -6.86 19.24 -26.14
C ILE A 3 -7.15 20.74 -26.15
N ASN A 4 -6.63 21.46 -27.14
CA ASN A 4 -6.83 22.90 -27.24
C ASN A 4 -8.30 23.26 -27.46
N GLN A 5 -9.04 22.43 -28.19
CA GLN A 5 -10.47 22.63 -28.38
C GLN A 5 -11.26 22.33 -27.10
N ILE A 6 -10.82 21.36 -26.31
CA ILE A 6 -11.44 21.01 -25.03
C ILE A 6 -11.27 22.17 -24.05
N VAL A 7 -10.04 22.68 -23.88
CA VAL A 7 -9.76 23.83 -22.99
C VAL A 7 -10.56 25.06 -23.40
N LYS A 8 -10.70 25.34 -24.71
CA LYS A 8 -11.53 26.44 -25.21
C LYS A 8 -13.02 26.31 -24.86
N ASN A 9 -13.51 25.08 -24.74
CA ASN A 9 -14.91 24.80 -24.43
C ASN A 9 -15.18 24.69 -22.93
N MET A 10 -14.14 24.67 -22.08
CA MET A 10 -14.32 24.64 -20.63
C MET A 10 -14.72 26.01 -20.08
N THR A 11 -15.57 26.03 -19.06
CA THR A 11 -15.83 27.23 -18.26
C THR A 11 -14.60 27.62 -17.43
N LEU A 12 -14.58 28.84 -16.88
CA LEU A 12 -13.49 29.25 -15.98
C LEU A 12 -13.48 28.40 -14.71
N GLU A 13 -14.65 28.05 -14.19
CA GLU A 13 -14.83 27.17 -13.04
C GLU A 13 -14.24 25.77 -13.30
N GLU A 14 -14.51 25.18 -14.46
CA GLU A 14 -13.94 23.89 -14.87
C GLU A 14 -12.41 23.97 -14.98
N LYS A 15 -11.87 25.05 -15.56
CA LYS A 15 -10.43 25.27 -15.69
C LYS A 15 -9.76 25.41 -14.32
N VAL A 16 -10.35 26.20 -13.42
CA VAL A 16 -9.84 26.40 -12.05
C VAL A 16 -9.93 25.09 -11.25
N GLY A 17 -11.05 24.36 -11.35
CA GLY A 17 -11.22 23.06 -10.69
C GLY A 17 -10.14 22.06 -11.08
N GLN A 18 -9.79 21.96 -12.37
CA GLN A 18 -8.72 21.08 -12.84
C GLN A 18 -7.33 21.45 -12.29
N LYS A 19 -7.12 22.69 -11.86
CA LYS A 19 -5.88 23.19 -11.24
C LYS A 19 -5.85 23.01 -9.71
N ILE A 20 -6.85 22.36 -9.11
CA ILE A 20 -6.91 22.11 -7.67
C ILE A 20 -6.78 20.60 -7.39
N MET A 21 -5.93 20.27 -6.42
CA MET A 21 -5.81 18.93 -5.85
C MET A 21 -6.06 19.00 -4.34
N LEU A 22 -7.10 18.33 -3.87
CA LEU A 22 -7.54 18.39 -2.47
C LEU A 22 -7.01 17.20 -1.67
N ASP A 23 -6.92 17.34 -0.36
CA ASP A 23 -6.91 16.21 0.54
C ASP A 23 -8.28 16.08 1.23
N PHE A 24 -8.59 14.85 1.62
CA PHE A 24 -9.64 14.56 2.58
C PHE A 24 -9.05 13.63 3.61
N ARG A 25 -8.05 14.10 4.36
CA ARG A 25 -7.36 13.29 5.37
C ARG A 25 -8.31 12.86 6.48
N TYR A 26 -9.08 13.83 6.97
CA TYR A 26 -10.08 13.66 8.00
C TYR A 26 -11.47 13.96 7.44
N TRP A 27 -12.47 13.20 7.89
CA TRP A 27 -13.86 13.45 7.56
C TRP A 27 -14.78 13.04 8.70
N ASP A 28 -15.37 14.03 9.35
CA ASP A 28 -16.39 13.85 10.37
C ASP A 28 -17.68 14.58 9.96
N GLN A 29 -18.75 13.82 9.79
CA GLN A 29 -20.08 14.32 9.45
C GLN A 29 -20.59 15.37 10.46
N ASN A 30 -20.17 15.25 11.73
CA ASN A 30 -20.58 16.16 12.80
C ASN A 30 -19.57 17.31 13.02
N GLY A 31 -18.37 17.21 12.43
CA GLY A 31 -17.30 18.19 12.60
C GLY A 31 -16.72 18.27 14.02
N SER A 32 -16.87 17.22 14.83
CA SER A 32 -16.51 17.20 16.25
C SER A 32 -15.15 16.54 16.52
N SER A 33 -14.57 15.87 15.53
CA SER A 33 -13.35 15.07 15.66
C SER A 33 -12.52 15.02 14.37
N ASN A 34 -11.21 14.78 14.51
CA ASN A 34 -10.33 14.45 13.40
C ASN A 34 -10.42 12.95 13.08
N LYS A 35 -11.59 12.52 12.60
CA LYS A 35 -11.80 11.11 12.22
C LYS A 35 -11.13 10.83 10.88
N ASP A 36 -10.27 9.82 10.82
CA ASP A 36 -9.62 9.36 9.59
C ASP A 36 -10.66 9.02 8.50
N MET A 37 -10.43 9.53 7.28
CA MET A 37 -11.33 9.29 6.17
C MET A 37 -10.96 8.02 5.39
N THR A 38 -11.64 6.92 5.71
CA THR A 38 -11.29 5.58 5.21
C THR A 38 -12.34 4.96 4.29
N VAL A 39 -13.51 5.57 4.13
CA VAL A 39 -14.62 5.02 3.32
C VAL A 39 -15.11 6.04 2.30
N PRO A 40 -15.76 5.64 1.20
CA PRO A 40 -16.43 6.56 0.29
C PRO A 40 -17.49 7.43 0.98
N ASP A 41 -17.64 8.69 0.54
CA ASP A 41 -18.64 9.62 1.07
C ASP A 41 -19.26 10.49 -0.02
N GLU A 42 -20.59 10.52 -0.08
CA GLU A 42 -21.33 11.21 -1.13
C GLU A 42 -21.09 12.73 -1.16
N THR A 43 -20.91 13.36 0.01
CA THR A 43 -20.68 14.80 0.10
C THR A 43 -19.31 15.16 -0.45
N ILE A 44 -18.27 14.37 -0.14
CA ILE A 44 -16.96 14.51 -0.78
C ILE A 44 -17.07 14.28 -2.29
N GLY A 45 -17.80 13.23 -2.70
CA GLY A 45 -18.04 12.94 -4.12
C GLY A 45 -18.61 14.15 -4.87
N ARG A 46 -19.66 14.78 -4.31
CA ARG A 46 -20.27 16.00 -4.86
C ARG A 46 -19.31 17.20 -4.86
N LEU A 47 -18.57 17.41 -3.77
CA LEU A 47 -17.56 18.47 -3.71
C LEU A 47 -16.56 18.37 -4.86
N ILE A 48 -16.11 17.15 -5.17
CA ILE A 48 -15.17 16.88 -6.26
C ILE A 48 -15.85 17.09 -7.62
N THR A 49 -17.03 16.50 -7.86
CA THR A 49 -17.69 16.52 -9.18
C THR A 49 -18.20 17.90 -9.54
N ASP A 50 -18.85 18.58 -8.59
CA ASP A 50 -19.56 19.84 -8.82
C ASP A 50 -18.60 21.03 -8.94
N ASN A 51 -17.40 20.91 -8.35
CA ASN A 51 -16.33 21.91 -8.48
C ASN A 51 -15.23 21.47 -9.45
N HIS A 52 -15.46 20.38 -10.19
CA HIS A 52 -14.59 19.89 -11.26
C HIS A 52 -13.13 19.66 -10.86
N ILE A 53 -12.90 19.13 -9.65
CA ILE A 53 -11.58 19.02 -9.03
C ILE A 53 -10.64 18.10 -9.83
N GLY A 54 -9.38 18.53 -9.98
CA GLY A 54 -8.38 17.88 -10.80
C GLY A 54 -7.80 16.59 -10.19
N GLY A 55 -7.74 16.50 -8.87
CA GLY A 55 -7.21 15.32 -8.19
C GLY A 55 -7.42 15.30 -6.69
N VAL A 56 -7.02 14.20 -6.08
CA VAL A 56 -6.99 13.99 -4.62
C VAL A 56 -5.63 13.43 -4.17
N ILE A 57 -5.07 13.98 -3.10
CA ILE A 57 -3.90 13.41 -2.41
C ILE A 57 -4.36 12.58 -1.21
N LEU A 58 -3.72 11.42 -1.01
CA LEU A 58 -4.00 10.48 0.06
C LEU A 58 -2.83 10.43 1.05
N PHE A 59 -3.17 10.33 2.33
CA PHE A 59 -2.25 10.23 3.46
C PHE A 59 -2.38 8.89 4.18
N ALA A 60 -1.54 8.58 5.17
CA ALA A 60 -1.67 7.34 5.94
C ALA A 60 -3.01 7.27 6.72
N ASN A 61 -3.68 8.39 6.94
CA ASN A 61 -5.06 8.44 7.46
C ASN A 61 -6.08 7.80 6.51
N ASN A 62 -5.83 7.85 5.19
CA ASN A 62 -6.68 7.25 4.18
C ASN A 62 -6.30 5.79 3.86
N LEU A 63 -5.12 5.35 4.30
CA LEU A 63 -4.47 4.14 3.82
C LEU A 63 -4.16 3.14 4.95
N LYS A 64 -5.20 2.49 5.49
CA LYS A 64 -5.09 1.67 6.71
C LYS A 64 -4.87 0.19 6.45
N ASP A 65 -5.62 -0.37 5.51
CA ASP A 65 -5.50 -1.78 5.13
C ASP A 65 -5.83 -1.98 3.65
N LYS A 66 -5.37 -3.10 3.10
CA LYS A 66 -5.46 -3.38 1.66
C LYS A 66 -6.88 -3.34 1.08
N LEU A 67 -7.89 -3.87 1.78
CA LEU A 67 -9.26 -3.93 1.26
C LEU A 67 -9.92 -2.55 1.33
N GLN A 68 -9.73 -1.85 2.45
CA GLN A 68 -10.18 -0.48 2.66
C GLN A 68 -9.59 0.45 1.59
N ILE A 69 -8.27 0.42 1.39
CA ILE A 69 -7.59 1.26 0.40
C ILE A 69 -8.18 1.03 -0.97
N LYS A 70 -8.24 -0.22 -1.43
CA LYS A 70 -8.74 -0.56 -2.76
C LYS A 70 -10.17 -0.08 -2.98
N THR A 71 -11.00 -0.13 -1.94
CA THR A 71 -12.40 0.34 -2.01
C THR A 71 -12.46 1.85 -2.16
N LEU A 72 -11.72 2.58 -1.32
CA LEU A 72 -11.68 4.04 -1.34
C LEU A 72 -11.10 4.58 -2.65
N THR A 73 -10.00 4.02 -3.11
CA THR A 73 -9.33 4.48 -4.33
C THR A 73 -10.06 4.06 -5.60
N ALA A 74 -10.72 2.90 -5.63
CA ALA A 74 -11.60 2.53 -6.75
C ALA A 74 -12.77 3.51 -6.89
N TRP A 75 -13.32 3.99 -5.76
CA TRP A 75 -14.35 5.02 -5.76
C TRP A 75 -13.85 6.34 -6.36
N TYR A 76 -12.69 6.85 -5.92
CA TYR A 76 -12.06 8.02 -6.56
C TYR A 76 -11.75 7.78 -8.05
N ALA A 77 -11.25 6.60 -8.41
CA ALA A 77 -10.88 6.28 -9.79
C ALA A 77 -12.10 6.18 -10.73
N ALA A 78 -13.26 5.84 -10.19
CA ALA A 78 -14.54 5.81 -10.92
C ALA A 78 -15.11 7.22 -11.15
N MET A 79 -14.71 8.22 -10.37
CA MET A 79 -15.20 9.59 -10.51
C MET A 79 -14.77 10.22 -11.83
N LYS A 80 -15.69 10.99 -12.38
CA LYS A 80 -15.47 11.82 -13.54
C LYS A 80 -16.00 13.21 -13.25
N THR A 81 -15.22 14.21 -13.64
CA THR A 81 -15.58 15.62 -13.51
C THR A 81 -16.12 16.13 -14.85
N CYS A 82 -15.83 17.37 -15.23
CA CYS A 82 -16.20 17.90 -16.52
C CYS A 82 -15.62 17.04 -17.67
N GLY A 83 -16.39 16.87 -18.75
CA GLY A 83 -15.92 16.23 -19.99
C GLY A 83 -15.34 14.80 -19.85
N ASP A 84 -15.84 13.99 -18.91
CA ASP A 84 -15.32 12.65 -18.60
C ASP A 84 -13.86 12.61 -18.08
N ILE A 85 -13.35 13.73 -17.55
CA ILE A 85 -11.99 13.80 -16.98
C ILE A 85 -11.93 13.12 -15.61
N ARG A 86 -11.02 12.15 -15.45
CA ARG A 86 -10.76 11.44 -14.18
C ARG A 86 -9.74 12.18 -13.31
N LEU A 87 -9.69 11.81 -12.04
CA LEU A 87 -8.82 12.39 -11.03
C LEU A 87 -7.37 11.91 -11.16
N PHE A 88 -6.42 12.79 -10.88
CA PHE A 88 -5.15 12.34 -10.30
C PHE A 88 -5.42 11.82 -8.88
N ILE A 89 -4.88 10.64 -8.56
CA ILE A 89 -4.97 10.04 -7.23
C ILE A 89 -3.52 9.87 -6.79
N GLY A 90 -3.07 10.77 -5.92
CA GLY A 90 -1.68 10.92 -5.52
C GLY A 90 -1.42 10.54 -4.07
N THR A 91 -0.16 10.24 -3.73
CA THR A 91 0.33 10.11 -2.36
C THR A 91 1.84 10.29 -2.33
N ASP A 92 2.41 10.52 -1.15
CA ASP A 92 3.86 10.62 -0.92
C ASP A 92 4.45 9.26 -0.53
N ASN A 93 4.58 8.36 -1.50
CA ASN A 93 5.22 7.07 -1.27
C ASN A 93 6.66 7.11 -1.78
N GLU A 94 7.56 7.79 -1.04
CA GLU A 94 8.98 7.93 -1.39
C GLU A 94 9.78 6.65 -1.05
N GLY A 95 9.34 5.91 -0.04
CA GLY A 95 10.08 4.83 0.60
C GLY A 95 10.91 5.33 1.79
N GLY A 96 11.48 4.42 2.57
CA GLY A 96 12.20 4.81 3.79
C GLY A 96 11.26 5.45 4.81
N ASN A 97 11.53 6.68 5.25
CA ASN A 97 10.73 7.36 6.28
C ASN A 97 9.42 7.95 5.77
N VAL A 98 9.33 8.25 4.47
CA VAL A 98 8.12 8.81 3.87
C VAL A 98 7.45 7.71 3.05
N PHE A 99 6.60 6.95 3.73
CA PHE A 99 5.88 5.81 3.18
C PHE A 99 4.47 5.76 3.77
N ARG A 100 3.45 5.72 2.91
CA ARG A 100 2.04 5.88 3.34
C ARG A 100 1.23 4.61 3.31
N LEU A 101 1.66 3.62 2.53
CA LEU A 101 1.01 2.31 2.52
C LEU A 101 1.24 1.58 3.85
N PRO A 102 0.38 0.63 4.23
CA PRO A 102 0.57 -0.14 5.46
C PRO A 102 1.89 -0.91 5.44
N ARG A 103 2.79 -0.58 6.38
CA ARG A 103 4.06 -1.30 6.56
C ARG A 103 3.79 -2.75 6.95
N GLY A 104 4.56 -3.66 6.38
CA GLY A 104 4.32 -5.09 6.52
C GLY A 104 3.43 -5.66 5.42
N ASP A 105 2.54 -4.86 4.81
CA ASP A 105 1.74 -5.30 3.65
C ASP A 105 2.41 -5.00 2.31
N TYR A 106 3.22 -3.95 2.28
CA TYR A 106 3.87 -3.40 1.09
C TYR A 106 5.35 -3.13 1.35
N ALA A 107 6.16 -3.18 0.29
CA ALA A 107 7.59 -2.95 0.39
C ALA A 107 7.86 -1.48 0.73
N SER A 108 8.34 -1.24 1.94
CA SER A 108 8.55 0.13 2.44
C SER A 108 9.88 0.72 2.02
N PHE A 109 10.82 -0.16 1.65
CA PHE A 109 12.21 0.15 1.31
C PHE A 109 12.98 0.88 2.44
N PRO A 110 14.31 0.74 2.49
CA PRO A 110 15.10 1.40 3.52
C PRO A 110 15.26 2.92 3.31
N GLY A 111 14.93 3.44 2.11
CA GLY A 111 14.97 4.87 1.77
C GLY A 111 16.03 5.23 0.73
N ASN A 112 16.00 6.47 0.24
CA ASN A 112 16.84 6.94 -0.86
C ASN A 112 18.33 6.93 -0.50
N MET A 113 18.70 7.42 0.70
CA MET A 113 20.10 7.40 1.14
C MET A 113 20.61 5.98 1.36
N ALA A 114 19.75 5.06 1.84
CA ALA A 114 20.11 3.65 2.01
C ALA A 114 20.37 2.96 0.66
N LEU A 115 19.51 3.23 -0.34
CA LEU A 115 19.73 2.77 -1.72
C LEU A 115 21.06 3.31 -2.25
N SER A 116 21.34 4.59 -2.06
CA SER A 116 22.63 5.18 -2.46
C SER A 116 23.81 4.52 -1.74
N ALA A 117 23.70 4.26 -0.43
CA ALA A 117 24.75 3.59 0.33
C ALA A 117 25.04 2.17 -0.18
N ALA A 118 24.01 1.46 -0.63
CA ALA A 118 24.15 0.17 -1.29
C ALA A 118 24.88 0.26 -2.63
N ILE A 119 24.53 1.24 -3.48
CA ILE A 119 25.16 1.46 -4.78
C ILE A 119 26.62 1.90 -4.64
N GLU A 120 26.91 2.83 -3.72
CA GLU A 120 28.28 3.25 -3.38
C GLU A 120 29.10 2.07 -2.82
N GLY A 121 28.43 1.13 -2.14
CA GLY A 121 28.95 -0.18 -1.73
C GLY A 121 29.08 -1.21 -2.85
N GLY A 122 28.90 -0.83 -4.12
CA GLY A 122 29.05 -1.69 -5.28
C GLY A 122 27.86 -2.61 -5.58
N ALA A 123 26.68 -2.34 -5.03
CA ALA A 123 25.46 -3.01 -5.48
C ALA A 123 25.08 -2.55 -6.91
N ASP A 124 24.30 -3.36 -7.62
CA ASP A 124 23.87 -3.04 -8.98
C ASP A 124 22.93 -1.82 -8.97
N ILE A 125 23.27 -0.80 -9.77
CA ILE A 125 22.46 0.41 -9.94
C ILE A 125 21.03 0.11 -10.43
N GLN A 126 20.82 -1.04 -11.06
CA GLN A 126 19.51 -1.53 -11.48
C GLN A 126 18.53 -1.64 -10.30
N LEU A 127 19.00 -1.78 -9.05
CA LEU A 127 18.16 -1.77 -7.86
C LEU A 127 17.31 -0.49 -7.72
N ALA A 128 17.83 0.67 -8.15
CA ALA A 128 17.08 1.93 -8.12
C ALA A 128 15.87 1.90 -9.05
N TYR A 129 16.04 1.31 -10.25
CA TYR A 129 14.97 1.10 -11.21
C TYR A 129 13.95 0.09 -10.69
N GLU A 130 14.41 -1.04 -10.16
CA GLU A 130 13.55 -2.09 -9.62
C GLU A 130 12.72 -1.60 -8.43
N GLN A 131 13.30 -0.77 -7.55
CA GLN A 131 12.58 -0.14 -6.45
C GLN A 131 11.44 0.73 -6.99
N GLY A 132 11.73 1.61 -7.95
CA GLY A 132 10.70 2.43 -8.60
C GLY A 132 9.61 1.60 -9.28
N ALA A 133 9.97 0.51 -9.97
CA ALA A 133 9.01 -0.38 -10.61
C ALA A 133 8.10 -1.09 -9.59
N GLN A 134 8.64 -1.57 -8.46
CA GLN A 134 7.84 -2.22 -7.42
C GLN A 134 6.89 -1.24 -6.73
N MET A 135 7.37 -0.03 -6.40
CA MET A 135 6.53 1.03 -5.83
C MET A 135 5.34 1.35 -6.74
N ALA A 136 5.58 1.45 -8.05
CA ALA A 136 4.51 1.68 -9.01
C ALA A 136 3.52 0.52 -9.12
N GLN A 137 3.98 -0.73 -9.12
CA GLN A 137 3.09 -1.90 -9.14
C GLN A 137 2.18 -1.92 -7.90
N ASP A 138 2.74 -1.66 -6.72
CA ASP A 138 1.99 -1.63 -5.47
C ASP A 138 0.89 -0.55 -5.53
N MET A 139 1.24 0.67 -5.92
CA MET A 139 0.32 1.81 -6.01
C MET A 139 -0.76 1.62 -7.08
N LEU A 140 -0.40 1.17 -8.29
CA LEU A 140 -1.36 0.95 -9.38
C LEU A 140 -2.34 -0.19 -9.07
N SER A 141 -1.91 -1.22 -8.34
CA SER A 141 -2.81 -2.29 -7.86
C SER A 141 -3.93 -1.78 -6.93
N LEU A 142 -3.70 -0.60 -6.37
CA LEU A 142 -4.60 0.14 -5.49
C LEU A 142 -5.23 1.35 -6.21
N HIS A 143 -5.19 1.43 -7.54
CA HIS A 143 -5.75 2.57 -8.30
C HIS A 143 -5.14 3.94 -7.98
N ILE A 144 -3.99 4.01 -7.31
CA ILE A 144 -3.22 5.23 -7.11
C ILE A 144 -2.35 5.43 -8.35
N ASN A 145 -2.51 6.56 -9.04
CA ASN A 145 -1.94 6.79 -10.38
C ASN A 145 -0.81 7.83 -10.40
N THR A 146 -0.60 8.52 -9.29
CA THR A 146 0.42 9.56 -9.14
C THR A 146 1.23 9.31 -7.87
N ASN A 147 2.55 9.42 -7.96
CA ASN A 147 3.44 9.40 -6.80
C ASN A 147 4.30 10.66 -6.78
N PHE A 148 4.33 11.34 -5.64
CA PHE A 148 5.17 12.51 -5.44
C PHE A 148 6.58 12.07 -5.03
N ALA A 149 7.25 11.38 -5.95
CA ALA A 149 8.61 10.87 -5.83
C ALA A 149 9.24 10.74 -7.24
N PRO A 150 10.57 10.71 -7.35
CA PRO A 150 11.58 10.77 -6.28
C PRO A 150 11.89 12.18 -5.77
N VAL A 151 12.48 12.25 -4.57
CA VAL A 151 13.13 13.46 -4.04
C VAL A 151 14.46 13.64 -4.75
N VAL A 152 14.72 14.85 -5.26
CA VAL A 152 15.96 15.21 -5.98
C VAL A 152 16.72 16.34 -5.31
N ASP A 153 16.36 16.68 -4.07
CA ASP A 153 17.10 17.63 -3.26
C ASP A 153 18.50 17.10 -2.94
N VAL A 154 19.55 17.87 -3.25
CA VAL A 154 20.94 17.53 -2.94
C VAL A 154 21.25 17.95 -1.51
N ASN A 155 21.40 17.01 -0.59
CA ASN A 155 21.43 17.31 0.86
C ASN A 155 22.82 17.80 1.32
N THR A 156 23.22 18.99 0.87
CA THR A 156 24.53 19.59 1.21
C THR A 156 24.60 20.09 2.65
N ASN A 157 23.46 20.38 3.30
CA ASN A 157 23.43 20.74 4.71
C ASN A 157 23.19 19.47 5.57
N PRO A 158 24.19 19.02 6.36
CA PRO A 158 24.05 17.83 7.20
C PRO A 158 23.01 17.99 8.32
N PHE A 159 22.69 19.23 8.69
CA PHE A 159 21.68 19.56 9.71
C PHE A 159 20.29 19.81 9.12
N ASN A 160 20.09 19.54 7.82
CA ASN A 160 18.79 19.68 7.19
C ASN A 160 17.77 18.75 7.89
N PRO A 161 16.75 19.30 8.58
CA PRO A 161 15.84 18.52 9.40
C PRO A 161 14.74 17.84 8.58
N VAL A 162 14.49 18.29 7.34
CA VAL A 162 13.33 17.89 6.54
C VAL A 162 13.70 16.96 5.38
N ILE A 163 14.87 17.11 4.75
CA ILE A 163 15.33 16.23 3.67
C ILE A 163 16.11 15.05 4.25
N ASN A 164 17.30 15.28 4.82
CA ASN A 164 18.10 14.24 5.48
C ASN A 164 18.19 12.94 4.63
N VAL A 165 17.83 11.77 5.18
CA VAL A 165 17.83 10.47 4.48
C VAL A 165 16.81 10.32 3.35
N ARG A 166 15.91 11.28 3.15
CA ARG A 166 15.01 11.34 1.97
C ARG A 166 15.77 11.72 0.70
N SER A 167 16.91 12.39 0.82
CA SER A 167 17.82 12.57 -0.32
C SER A 167 18.61 11.29 -0.58
N PHE A 168 19.06 11.10 -1.82
CA PHE A 168 20.02 10.06 -2.15
C PHE A 168 21.42 10.37 -1.61
N SER A 169 21.88 11.63 -1.66
CA SER A 169 23.28 12.00 -1.42
C SER A 169 23.45 13.53 -1.27
N ASP A 170 24.63 13.96 -0.84
CA ASP A 170 25.12 15.34 -0.93
C ASP A 170 25.80 15.64 -2.29
N ASP A 171 25.86 14.66 -3.19
CA ASP A 171 26.44 14.76 -4.53
C ASP A 171 25.39 14.81 -5.64
N VAL A 172 25.54 15.82 -6.50
CA VAL A 172 24.64 16.10 -7.62
C VAL A 172 24.54 14.93 -8.60
N SER A 173 25.65 14.27 -8.92
CA SER A 173 25.69 13.20 -9.93
C SER A 173 24.98 11.96 -9.41
N THR A 174 25.22 11.59 -8.15
CA THR A 174 24.54 10.47 -7.49
C THR A 174 23.04 10.72 -7.38
N VAL A 175 22.62 11.92 -6.93
CA VAL A 175 21.19 12.28 -6.85
C VAL A 175 20.52 12.23 -8.21
N SER A 176 21.12 12.86 -9.23
CA SER A 176 20.54 12.91 -10.58
C SER A 176 20.36 11.51 -11.17
N LEU A 177 21.39 10.67 -11.06
CA LEU A 177 21.40 9.34 -11.65
C LEU A 177 20.39 8.39 -10.98
N LEU A 178 20.37 8.34 -9.64
CA LEU A 178 19.47 7.42 -8.92
C LEU A 178 18.01 7.86 -9.03
N ALA A 179 17.73 9.16 -8.99
CA ALA A 179 16.39 9.70 -9.23
C ALA A 179 15.90 9.39 -10.65
N GLU A 180 16.75 9.53 -11.67
CA GLU A 180 16.43 9.16 -13.06
C GLU A 180 16.04 7.68 -13.15
N LYS A 181 16.84 6.78 -12.57
CA LYS A 181 16.56 5.33 -12.59
C LYS A 181 15.26 4.99 -11.88
N MET A 182 15.03 5.54 -10.69
CA MET A 182 13.81 5.28 -9.92
C MET A 182 12.56 5.80 -10.64
N ALA A 183 12.62 7.03 -11.19
CA ALA A 183 11.54 7.59 -11.98
C ALA A 183 11.28 6.78 -13.26
N ALA A 184 12.32 6.31 -13.94
CA ALA A 184 12.19 5.44 -15.10
C ALA A 184 11.49 4.11 -14.77
N GLY A 185 11.78 3.51 -13.61
CA GLY A 185 11.10 2.31 -13.11
C GLY A 185 9.61 2.54 -12.89
N MET A 186 9.25 3.64 -12.21
CA MET A 186 7.85 4.02 -11.99
C MET A 186 7.12 4.32 -13.31
N ARG A 187 7.75 5.10 -14.21
CA ARG A 187 7.19 5.48 -15.50
C ARG A 187 6.94 4.29 -16.41
N GLN A 188 7.82 3.26 -16.40
CA GLN A 188 7.61 2.04 -17.18
C GLN A 188 6.29 1.35 -16.84
N GLN A 189 5.87 1.42 -15.57
CA GLN A 189 4.59 0.84 -15.10
C GLN A 189 3.38 1.73 -15.41
N ASN A 190 3.57 2.91 -16.01
CA ASN A 190 2.58 3.96 -16.20
C ASN A 190 2.11 4.61 -14.88
N LEU A 191 3.02 4.81 -13.93
CA LEU A 191 2.77 5.72 -12.80
C LEU A 191 3.29 7.12 -13.14
N ILE A 192 2.53 8.15 -12.78
CA ILE A 192 2.94 9.55 -12.89
C ILE A 192 3.91 9.86 -11.75
N THR A 193 5.04 10.49 -12.06
CA THR A 193 6.10 10.83 -11.09
C THR A 193 6.25 12.33 -10.93
N ALA A 194 6.72 12.77 -9.75
CA ALA A 194 7.04 14.17 -9.49
C ALA A 194 8.41 14.33 -8.82
N TYR A 195 9.32 15.07 -9.45
CA TYR A 195 10.55 15.50 -8.76
C TYR A 195 10.23 16.58 -7.75
N LYS A 196 10.90 16.53 -6.60
CA LYS A 196 10.69 17.50 -5.52
C LYS A 196 11.98 17.81 -4.72
N HIS A 197 12.15 19.00 -4.16
CA HIS A 197 11.21 20.15 -4.16
C HIS A 197 11.87 21.36 -4.85
N PHE A 198 11.36 21.80 -6.00
CA PHE A 198 12.03 22.80 -6.85
C PHE A 198 11.99 24.21 -6.23
N PRO A 199 13.11 24.98 -6.22
CA PRO A 199 14.37 24.75 -6.93
C PRO A 199 15.43 23.91 -6.21
N GLY A 200 15.11 23.38 -5.02
CA GLY A 200 15.96 22.50 -4.22
C GLY A 200 15.91 22.87 -2.74
N HIS A 201 15.51 21.93 -1.89
CA HIS A 201 15.33 22.10 -0.44
C HIS A 201 16.52 21.55 0.38
N GLY A 202 17.56 21.05 -0.28
CA GLY A 202 18.66 20.30 0.35
C GLY A 202 19.61 21.12 1.24
N SER A 203 19.63 22.45 1.10
CA SER A 203 20.53 23.35 1.85
C SER A 203 19.86 24.10 3.02
N THR A 204 18.59 23.83 3.34
CA THR A 204 17.85 24.57 4.37
C THR A 204 18.12 24.04 5.79
N SER A 205 18.11 24.94 6.78
CA SER A 205 18.17 24.62 8.21
C SER A 205 16.82 24.73 8.93
N THR A 206 15.77 25.18 8.24
CA THR A 206 14.40 25.31 8.76
C THR A 206 13.46 24.43 7.94
N ASP A 207 12.47 23.84 8.61
CA ASP A 207 11.42 23.03 7.98
C ASP A 207 10.27 23.93 7.50
N SER A 208 9.91 23.83 6.23
CA SER A 208 8.81 24.59 5.60
C SER A 208 7.43 24.31 6.20
N HIS A 209 7.26 23.20 6.92
CA HIS A 209 6.03 22.90 7.64
C HIS A 209 5.85 23.76 8.90
N THR A 210 6.94 24.28 9.49
CA THR A 210 6.91 25.01 10.78
C THR A 210 7.42 26.45 10.71
N GLY A 211 8.02 26.85 9.60
CA GLY A 211 8.45 28.22 9.33
C GLY A 211 8.83 28.39 7.86
N LEU A 212 9.18 29.60 7.42
CA LEU A 212 9.57 29.87 6.03
C LEU A 212 11.10 29.77 5.88
N PRO A 213 11.66 28.72 5.26
CA PRO A 213 13.10 28.56 5.11
C PRO A 213 13.65 29.53 4.06
N CYS A 214 14.89 29.96 4.23
CA CYS A 214 15.62 30.76 3.24
C CYS A 214 16.89 30.01 2.83
N VAL A 215 17.17 29.98 1.52
CA VAL A 215 18.43 29.47 0.97
C VAL A 215 19.28 30.66 0.53
N ASP A 216 20.35 30.92 1.28
CA ASP A 216 21.32 31.96 0.97
C ASP A 216 22.51 31.39 0.19
N ARG A 217 22.28 31.14 -1.09
CA ARG A 217 23.28 30.61 -2.01
C ARG A 217 23.35 31.46 -3.27
N SER A 218 24.53 31.60 -3.86
CA SER A 218 24.68 32.32 -5.13
C SER A 218 23.89 31.65 -6.26
N ARG A 219 23.41 32.41 -7.26
CA ARG A 219 22.73 31.85 -8.43
C ARG A 219 23.60 30.80 -9.15
N LYS A 220 24.92 31.04 -9.24
CA LYS A 220 25.85 30.11 -9.88
C LYS A 220 25.84 28.75 -9.17
N ASP A 221 25.92 28.76 -7.84
CA ASP A 221 25.94 27.52 -7.07
C ASP A 221 24.55 26.87 -7.01
N ALA A 222 23.48 27.65 -7.01
CA ALA A 222 22.11 27.15 -7.16
C ALA A 222 21.95 26.33 -8.44
N PHE A 223 22.44 26.83 -9.58
CA PHE A 223 22.43 26.10 -10.85
C PHE A 223 23.36 24.89 -10.88
N ALA A 224 24.49 24.96 -10.19
CA ALA A 224 25.46 23.87 -10.14
C ALA A 224 25.05 22.73 -9.20
N ILE A 225 24.19 23.00 -8.21
CA ILE A 225 23.86 22.05 -7.14
C ILE A 225 22.35 21.79 -7.05
N ASP A 226 21.55 22.78 -6.67
CA ASP A 226 20.13 22.59 -6.32
C ASP A 226 19.26 22.33 -7.55
N ILE A 227 19.46 23.12 -8.61
CA ILE A 227 18.72 23.04 -9.87
C ILE A 227 19.31 21.95 -10.78
N ALA A 228 20.56 21.53 -10.55
CA ALA A 228 21.28 20.63 -11.44
C ALA A 228 20.56 19.30 -11.71
N PRO A 229 19.94 18.61 -10.72
CA PRO A 229 19.17 17.38 -10.99
C PRO A 229 17.99 17.59 -11.94
N TYR A 230 17.28 18.71 -11.81
CA TYR A 230 16.16 19.08 -12.70
C TYR A 230 16.67 19.38 -14.10
N LYS A 231 17.73 20.20 -14.19
CA LYS A 231 18.36 20.57 -15.46
C LYS A 231 18.87 19.33 -16.21
N HIS A 232 19.56 18.42 -15.50
CA HIS A 232 20.05 17.16 -16.06
C HIS A 232 18.91 16.34 -16.69
N ALA A 233 17.81 16.17 -15.95
CA ALA A 233 16.67 15.39 -16.44
C ALA A 233 15.98 16.05 -17.65
N ILE A 234 15.86 17.39 -17.66
CA ILE A 234 15.25 18.11 -18.78
C ILE A 234 16.15 18.08 -20.02
N ASP A 235 17.43 18.39 -19.88
CA ASP A 235 18.41 18.37 -20.97
C ASP A 235 18.56 16.97 -21.59
N SER A 236 18.46 15.94 -20.76
CA SER A 236 18.55 14.53 -21.18
C SER A 236 17.22 13.96 -21.68
N HIS A 237 16.15 14.77 -21.74
CA HIS A 237 14.80 14.36 -22.17
C HIS A 237 14.19 13.19 -21.36
N VAL A 238 14.56 13.10 -20.07
CA VAL A 238 14.06 12.12 -19.10
C VAL A 238 13.37 12.78 -17.90
N ALA A 239 13.01 14.05 -18.03
CA ALA A 239 12.29 14.81 -17.01
C ALA A 239 11.03 14.08 -16.52
N PRO A 240 10.68 14.22 -15.22
CA PRO A 240 9.46 13.65 -14.67
C PRO A 240 8.22 14.27 -15.31
N ASP A 241 7.08 13.61 -15.14
CA ASP A 241 5.79 14.12 -15.59
C ASP A 241 5.38 15.40 -14.86
N MET A 242 5.75 15.47 -13.58
CA MET A 242 5.48 16.60 -12.70
C MET A 242 6.76 17.12 -12.00
N ILE A 243 6.75 18.39 -11.63
CA ILE A 243 7.71 18.97 -10.67
C ILE A 243 6.93 19.62 -9.54
N MET A 244 7.21 19.23 -8.30
CA MET A 244 6.67 19.85 -7.10
C MET A 244 7.57 20.99 -6.66
N THR A 245 7.00 22.16 -6.35
CA THR A 245 7.73 23.34 -5.89
C THR A 245 8.06 23.26 -4.39
N ALA A 246 8.89 24.17 -3.88
CA ALA A 246 9.21 24.31 -2.47
C ALA A 246 8.76 25.69 -1.92
N HIS A 247 8.18 25.72 -0.72
CA HIS A 247 7.87 26.97 0.00
C HIS A 247 9.11 27.52 0.70
N ILE A 248 10.13 27.93 -0.07
CA ILE A 248 11.40 28.47 0.42
C ILE A 248 11.69 29.84 -0.21
N GLN A 249 12.35 30.73 0.50
CA GLN A 249 12.91 31.96 -0.07
C GLN A 249 14.25 31.66 -0.74
N TYR A 250 14.48 32.24 -1.91
CA TYR A 250 15.75 32.06 -2.64
C TYR A 250 16.21 33.39 -3.26
N PRO A 251 16.74 34.34 -2.46
CA PRO A 251 17.00 35.71 -2.88
C PRO A 251 17.91 35.85 -4.10
N ALA A 252 18.87 34.94 -4.29
CA ALA A 252 19.75 34.97 -5.46
C ALA A 252 19.07 34.56 -6.77
N LEU A 253 17.93 33.88 -6.72
CA LEU A 253 17.11 33.54 -7.88
C LEU A 253 15.98 34.57 -8.07
N ASP A 254 15.33 34.99 -6.99
CA ASP A 254 14.35 36.06 -6.98
C ASP A 254 14.37 36.77 -5.62
N ASN A 255 14.72 38.07 -5.62
CA ASN A 255 14.75 38.92 -4.44
C ASN A 255 13.51 39.83 -4.32
N SER A 256 12.50 39.64 -5.17
CA SER A 256 11.24 40.39 -5.13
C SER A 256 10.60 40.27 -3.76
N GLN A 257 10.04 41.39 -3.29
CA GLN A 257 9.46 41.49 -1.95
C GLN A 257 7.94 41.38 -2.01
N VAL A 258 7.36 40.62 -1.09
CA VAL A 258 5.92 40.51 -0.86
C VAL A 258 5.57 40.89 0.57
N ILE A 259 4.33 41.33 0.79
CA ILE A 259 3.84 41.72 2.11
C ILE A 259 3.07 40.54 2.70
N THR A 260 3.45 40.11 3.89
CA THR A 260 2.73 39.07 4.62
C THR A 260 1.42 39.62 5.20
N ARG A 261 0.50 38.74 5.61
CA ARG A 261 -0.75 39.09 6.27
C ARG A 261 -0.57 39.91 7.56
N ASN A 262 0.63 39.88 8.15
CA ASN A 262 1.02 40.67 9.33
C ASN A 262 1.74 41.99 8.95
N GLY A 263 1.79 42.35 7.66
CA GLY A 263 2.39 43.60 7.17
C GLY A 263 3.91 43.57 7.02
N MET A 264 4.57 42.42 7.22
CA MET A 264 6.02 42.30 7.08
C MET A 264 6.41 42.17 5.61
N LYS A 265 7.51 42.82 5.20
CA LYS A 265 8.10 42.60 3.88
C LYS A 265 9.07 41.43 3.95
N ILE A 266 8.87 40.46 3.07
CA ILE A 266 9.70 39.27 2.96
C ILE A 266 10.04 39.01 1.50
N THR A 267 11.13 38.28 1.24
CA THR A 267 11.41 37.74 -0.09
C THR A 267 10.30 36.75 -0.49
N VAL A 268 9.88 36.79 -1.75
CA VAL A 268 8.83 35.90 -2.25
C VAL A 268 9.25 34.43 -2.16
N PRO A 269 8.38 33.53 -1.65
CA PRO A 269 8.65 32.09 -1.70
C PRO A 269 8.73 31.57 -3.15
N ALA A 270 9.56 30.56 -3.40
CA ALA A 270 9.81 30.02 -4.72
C ALA A 270 8.54 29.50 -5.41
N THR A 271 7.62 28.88 -4.67
CA THR A 271 6.28 28.47 -5.16
C THR A 271 5.47 29.65 -5.74
N MET A 272 5.69 30.87 -5.24
CA MET A 272 4.95 32.09 -5.58
C MET A 272 5.75 33.04 -6.49
N SER A 273 6.95 32.66 -6.89
CA SER A 273 7.85 33.48 -7.71
C SER A 273 7.65 33.19 -9.20
N ARG A 274 7.19 34.20 -9.97
CA ARG A 274 7.11 34.08 -11.43
C ARG A 274 8.49 33.98 -12.08
N GLU A 275 9.49 34.62 -11.48
CA GLU A 275 10.88 34.49 -11.93
C GLU A 275 11.35 33.03 -11.84
N ILE A 276 11.13 32.38 -10.70
CA ILE A 276 11.57 30.99 -10.49
C ILE A 276 10.70 29.99 -11.28
N GLN A 277 9.37 30.10 -11.19
CA GLN A 277 8.45 29.10 -11.76
C GLN A 277 8.26 29.25 -13.28
N THR A 278 8.32 30.47 -13.81
CA THR A 278 8.09 30.71 -15.25
C THR A 278 9.38 31.01 -15.98
N HIS A 279 10.17 31.99 -15.54
CA HIS A 279 11.35 32.38 -16.31
C HIS A 279 12.49 31.36 -16.18
N ILE A 280 12.80 30.90 -14.97
CA ILE A 280 13.86 29.90 -14.76
C ILE A 280 13.35 28.51 -15.19
N LEU A 281 12.33 27.97 -14.54
CA LEU A 281 11.93 26.57 -14.77
C LEU A 281 11.40 26.32 -16.19
N ARG A 282 10.52 27.18 -16.70
CA ARG A 282 9.90 26.94 -18.01
C ARG A 282 10.67 27.55 -19.16
N ALA A 283 11.15 28.80 -19.03
CA ALA A 283 11.80 29.47 -20.16
C ALA A 283 13.30 29.12 -20.28
N GLU A 284 14.06 29.20 -19.19
CA GLU A 284 15.50 28.93 -19.19
C GLU A 284 15.83 27.44 -19.21
N LEU A 285 15.20 26.64 -18.35
CA LEU A 285 15.41 25.19 -18.30
C LEU A 285 14.56 24.43 -19.33
N GLY A 286 13.45 25.00 -19.81
CA GLY A 286 12.63 24.36 -20.84
C GLY A 286 11.65 23.29 -20.32
N PHE A 287 11.29 23.29 -19.04
CA PHE A 287 10.35 22.30 -18.51
C PHE A 287 8.93 22.48 -19.08
N THR A 288 8.43 21.45 -19.78
CA THR A 288 7.11 21.44 -20.42
C THR A 288 6.04 20.65 -19.66
N GLY A 289 6.43 19.94 -18.59
CA GLY A 289 5.52 19.13 -17.77
C GLY A 289 4.63 19.96 -16.84
N VAL A 290 3.92 19.26 -15.96
CA VAL A 290 3.00 19.86 -14.99
C VAL A 290 3.77 20.31 -13.75
N THR A 291 3.54 21.53 -13.27
CA THR A 291 4.04 21.96 -11.97
C THR A 291 2.96 21.88 -10.90
N ILE A 292 3.30 21.42 -9.72
CA ILE A 292 2.37 21.33 -8.57
C ILE A 292 3.00 22.03 -7.38
N SER A 293 2.22 22.79 -6.61
CA SER A 293 2.74 23.38 -5.38
C SER A 293 3.04 22.29 -4.34
N ASP A 294 3.95 22.56 -3.41
CA ASP A 294 3.88 21.88 -2.12
C ASP A 294 2.55 22.22 -1.40
N ALA A 295 2.21 21.51 -0.33
CA ALA A 295 0.93 21.66 0.34
C ALA A 295 0.73 23.11 0.84
N LEU A 296 -0.36 23.76 0.42
CA LEU A 296 -0.60 25.18 0.71
C LEU A 296 -1.14 25.43 2.13
N ASP A 297 -1.43 24.38 2.89
CA ASP A 297 -1.79 24.43 4.30
C ASP A 297 -0.57 24.44 5.25
N MET A 298 0.64 24.27 4.71
CA MET A 298 1.90 24.34 5.47
C MET A 298 2.16 25.73 6.07
N GLY A 299 2.79 25.77 7.25
CA GLY A 299 3.06 27.00 8.02
C GLY A 299 3.82 28.07 7.24
N ALA A 300 4.79 27.69 6.40
CA ALA A 300 5.50 28.62 5.52
C ALA A 300 4.56 29.53 4.69
N ILE A 301 3.38 29.01 4.32
CA ILE A 301 2.35 29.74 3.59
C ILE A 301 1.28 30.28 4.54
N THR A 302 0.66 29.45 5.36
CA THR A 302 -0.53 29.84 6.16
C THR A 302 -0.24 30.88 7.25
N ASP A 303 0.98 30.92 7.77
CA ASP A 303 1.40 31.94 8.73
C ASP A 303 1.66 33.31 8.07
N ASN A 304 1.95 33.32 6.76
CA ASN A 304 2.38 34.50 6.02
C ASN A 304 1.33 35.05 5.06
N PHE A 305 0.43 34.23 4.52
CA PHE A 305 -0.51 34.64 3.46
C PHE A 305 -1.93 34.20 3.78
N ASP A 306 -2.89 35.03 3.40
CA ASP A 306 -4.28 34.60 3.34
C ASP A 306 -4.47 33.59 2.22
N ARG A 307 -5.41 32.65 2.38
CA ARG A 307 -5.67 31.58 1.40
C ARG A 307 -5.83 32.08 -0.03
N ASP A 308 -6.67 33.09 -0.22
CA ASP A 308 -6.99 33.61 -1.56
C ASP A 308 -5.81 34.36 -2.20
N ASP A 309 -4.96 35.01 -1.38
CA ASP A 309 -3.73 35.67 -1.82
C ASP A 309 -2.67 34.62 -2.20
N ALA A 310 -2.52 33.56 -1.39
CA ALA A 310 -1.60 32.47 -1.68
C ALA A 310 -1.87 31.82 -3.04
N ILE A 311 -3.13 31.46 -3.33
CA ILE A 311 -3.48 30.80 -4.60
C ILE A 311 -3.33 31.75 -5.79
N GLU A 312 -3.71 33.02 -5.64
CA GLU A 312 -3.48 34.03 -6.67
C GLU A 312 -1.99 34.10 -7.04
N ARG A 313 -1.11 34.18 -6.04
CA ARG A 313 0.34 34.22 -6.25
C ARG A 313 0.87 32.95 -6.89
N VAL A 314 0.43 31.78 -6.43
CA VAL A 314 0.80 30.46 -6.99
C VAL A 314 0.45 30.39 -8.48
N PHE A 315 -0.78 30.76 -8.86
CA PHE A 315 -1.20 30.73 -10.26
C PHE A 315 -0.55 31.82 -11.10
N THR A 316 -0.37 33.02 -10.55
CA THR A 316 0.34 34.11 -11.22
C THR A 316 1.83 33.80 -11.42
N ALA A 317 2.43 32.98 -10.55
CA ALA A 317 3.80 32.48 -10.73
C ALA A 317 3.93 31.50 -11.90
N GLY A 318 2.83 30.86 -12.32
CA GLY A 318 2.80 29.86 -13.40
C GLY A 318 2.77 28.40 -12.93
N VAL A 319 2.40 28.16 -11.67
CA VAL A 319 2.19 26.82 -11.11
C VAL A 319 0.89 26.22 -11.66
N ASP A 320 0.93 24.95 -12.09
CA ASP A 320 -0.22 24.31 -12.73
C ASP A 320 -1.26 23.79 -11.75
N ILE A 321 -0.85 23.17 -10.65
CA ILE A 321 -1.77 22.61 -9.65
C ILE A 321 -1.48 23.21 -8.28
N ALA A 322 -2.52 23.76 -7.63
CA ALA A 322 -2.50 24.12 -6.23
C ALA A 322 -2.86 22.88 -5.40
N LEU A 323 -1.90 22.39 -4.61
CA LEU A 323 -2.07 21.26 -3.70
C LEU A 323 -2.57 21.74 -2.34
N MET A 324 -3.65 21.12 -1.85
CA MET A 324 -4.25 21.38 -0.54
C MET A 324 -4.52 22.87 -0.25
N PRO A 325 -5.16 23.62 -1.18
CA PRO A 325 -5.42 25.05 -0.97
C PRO A 325 -6.47 25.34 0.12
N VAL A 326 -7.25 24.33 0.51
CA VAL A 326 -8.32 24.45 1.50
C VAL A 326 -8.50 23.12 2.23
N SER A 327 -8.53 23.19 3.56
CA SER A 327 -8.87 22.04 4.42
C SER A 327 -10.39 21.94 4.61
N ILE A 328 -10.96 20.79 4.27
CA ILE A 328 -12.38 20.49 4.43
C ILE A 328 -12.51 19.12 5.09
N SER A 329 -12.92 19.11 6.37
CA SER A 329 -13.04 17.89 7.17
C SER A 329 -14.47 17.57 7.60
N SER A 330 -15.45 18.36 7.17
CA SER A 330 -16.87 18.12 7.46
C SER A 330 -17.81 18.77 6.44
N PRO A 331 -19.09 18.33 6.35
CA PRO A 331 -20.09 18.97 5.50
C PRO A 331 -20.32 20.45 5.81
N SER A 332 -20.17 20.91 7.05
CA SER A 332 -20.35 22.33 7.40
C SER A 332 -19.30 23.24 6.78
N GLN A 333 -18.16 22.68 6.36
CA GLN A 333 -17.08 23.38 5.69
C GLN A 333 -17.15 23.28 4.15
N ALA A 334 -18.10 22.50 3.60
CA ALA A 334 -18.22 22.24 2.17
C ALA A 334 -18.28 23.51 1.31
N ASN A 335 -18.90 24.58 1.81
CA ASN A 335 -19.03 25.85 1.08
C ASN A 335 -17.71 26.60 0.88
N GLN A 336 -16.63 26.23 1.59
CA GLN A 336 -15.32 26.88 1.43
C GLN A 336 -14.73 26.69 0.03
N LEU A 337 -14.97 25.53 -0.61
CA LEU A 337 -14.41 25.23 -1.93
C LEU A 337 -15.10 26.01 -3.07
N PRO A 338 -16.44 26.03 -3.19
CA PRO A 338 -17.10 26.87 -4.18
C PRO A 338 -16.75 28.35 -4.05
N VAL A 339 -16.66 28.87 -2.82
CA VAL A 339 -16.25 30.26 -2.55
C VAL A 339 -14.83 30.52 -3.06
N LEU A 340 -13.90 29.61 -2.79
CA LEU A 340 -12.52 29.70 -3.27
C LEU A 340 -12.45 29.71 -4.80
N VAL A 341 -13.14 28.78 -5.46
CA VAL A 341 -13.18 28.68 -6.92
C VAL A 341 -13.73 29.97 -7.53
N GLN A 342 -14.85 30.47 -7.01
CA GLN A 342 -15.45 31.72 -7.50
C GLN A 342 -14.55 32.95 -7.27
N GLY A 343 -13.86 33.02 -6.13
CA GLY A 343 -12.88 34.08 -5.86
C GLY A 343 -11.75 34.10 -6.90
N ILE A 344 -11.24 32.92 -7.28
CA ILE A 344 -10.20 32.81 -8.33
C ILE A 344 -10.76 33.18 -9.71
N VAL A 345 -11.97 32.71 -10.05
CA VAL A 345 -12.64 33.05 -11.31
C VAL A 345 -12.81 34.57 -11.46
N GLU A 346 -13.19 35.26 -10.38
CA GLU A 346 -13.33 36.71 -10.39
C GLU A 346 -11.98 37.41 -10.60
N LYS A 347 -10.90 36.94 -9.96
CA LYS A 347 -9.54 37.44 -10.21
C LYS A 347 -9.09 37.23 -11.66
N ILE A 348 -9.52 36.15 -12.31
CA ILE A 348 -9.27 35.92 -13.74
C ILE A 348 -10.07 36.92 -14.59
N ARG A 349 -11.36 37.13 -14.30
CA ARG A 349 -12.21 38.11 -15.01
C ARG A 349 -11.70 39.54 -14.89
N GLN A 350 -11.12 39.89 -13.75
CA GLN A 350 -10.48 41.18 -13.49
C GLN A 350 -9.12 41.34 -14.18
N GLY A 351 -8.56 40.26 -14.75
CA GLY A 351 -7.24 40.27 -15.37
C GLY A 351 -6.07 40.26 -14.39
N ILE A 352 -6.34 40.05 -13.09
CA ILE A 352 -5.29 39.88 -12.06
C ILE A 352 -4.53 38.58 -12.33
N ILE A 353 -5.28 37.51 -12.63
CA ILE A 353 -4.73 36.24 -13.12
C ILE A 353 -4.99 36.14 -14.63
N SER A 354 -3.94 35.92 -15.41
CA SER A 354 -4.04 35.79 -16.87
C SER A 354 -4.86 34.54 -17.26
N GLU A 355 -5.98 34.71 -17.97
CA GLU A 355 -6.75 33.58 -18.51
C GLU A 355 -5.91 32.75 -19.50
N THR A 356 -5.01 33.39 -20.26
CA THR A 356 -4.09 32.68 -21.15
C THR A 356 -3.18 31.74 -20.36
N ASP A 357 -2.65 32.18 -19.22
CA ASP A 357 -1.79 31.37 -18.37
C ASP A 357 -2.58 30.17 -17.79
N ILE A 358 -3.84 30.41 -17.38
CA ILE A 358 -4.77 29.36 -16.96
C ILE A 358 -5.02 28.35 -18.07
N ASN A 359 -5.30 28.79 -19.29
CA ASN A 359 -5.55 27.91 -20.44
C ASN A 359 -4.32 27.03 -20.75
N THR A 360 -3.13 27.63 -20.81
CA THR A 360 -1.89 26.88 -21.05
C THR A 360 -1.61 25.87 -19.94
N SER A 361 -1.92 26.22 -18.70
CA SER A 361 -1.78 25.33 -17.56
C SER A 361 -2.72 24.11 -17.64
N VAL A 362 -4.00 24.35 -17.89
CA VAL A 362 -5.00 23.29 -18.06
C VAL A 362 -4.67 22.40 -19.26
N GLU A 363 -4.11 22.95 -20.34
CA GLU A 363 -3.63 22.16 -21.47
C GLU A 363 -2.58 21.13 -21.03
N ARG A 364 -1.59 21.51 -20.21
CA ARG A 364 -0.58 20.59 -19.68
C ARG A 364 -1.21 19.50 -18.82
N ILE A 365 -2.12 19.87 -17.93
CA ILE A 365 -2.85 18.95 -17.05
C ILE A 365 -3.62 17.91 -17.87
N LEU A 366 -4.42 18.36 -18.85
CA LEU A 366 -5.22 17.46 -19.68
C LEU A 366 -4.35 16.60 -20.62
N ARG A 367 -3.21 17.13 -21.09
CA ARG A 367 -2.24 16.36 -21.87
C ARG A 367 -1.62 15.24 -21.04
N LEU A 368 -1.25 15.51 -19.80
CA LEU A 368 -0.75 14.49 -18.88
C LEU A 368 -1.84 13.46 -18.58
N LYS A 369 -3.06 13.89 -18.23
CA LYS A 369 -4.19 12.97 -18.01
C LYS A 369 -4.47 12.08 -19.22
N LYS A 370 -4.42 12.64 -20.44
CA LYS A 370 -4.58 11.87 -21.68
C LYS A 370 -3.47 10.83 -21.85
N ASN A 371 -2.21 11.19 -21.62
CA ASN A 371 -1.08 10.28 -21.73
C ASN A 371 -1.20 9.06 -20.81
N TYR A 372 -1.85 9.24 -19.65
CA TYR A 372 -2.09 8.20 -18.65
C TYR A 372 -3.51 7.62 -18.67
N SER A 373 -4.28 7.81 -19.75
CA SER A 373 -5.65 7.28 -19.91
C SER A 373 -6.65 7.73 -18.83
N LEU A 374 -6.42 8.89 -18.23
CA LEU A 374 -7.33 9.57 -17.30
C LEU A 374 -8.30 10.51 -18.03
N TYR A 375 -8.28 10.52 -19.36
CA TYR A 375 -9.12 11.37 -20.20
C TYR A 375 -9.44 10.71 -21.55
N GLY A 376 -10.72 10.72 -21.95
CA GLY A 376 -11.24 10.18 -23.21
C GLY A 376 -11.74 8.72 -23.14
N ASP A 377 -12.40 8.27 -24.22
CA ASP A 377 -12.92 6.91 -24.34
C ASP A 377 -11.75 5.92 -24.44
N VAL A 378 -11.41 5.31 -23.31
CA VAL A 378 -10.37 4.29 -23.23
C VAL A 378 -10.84 3.13 -24.10
N GLY A 379 -10.21 2.96 -25.26
CA GLY A 379 -10.52 1.85 -26.18
C GLY A 379 -10.61 0.54 -25.42
N LYS A 380 -11.53 -0.33 -25.85
CA LYS A 380 -11.90 -1.64 -25.29
C LYS A 380 -10.76 -2.65 -25.03
N ASP A 381 -9.49 -2.23 -25.12
CA ASP A 381 -8.32 -3.09 -25.24
C ASP A 381 -7.27 -2.90 -24.14
N ARG A 382 -7.62 -2.24 -23.03
CA ARG A 382 -6.88 -2.38 -21.77
C ARG A 382 -7.87 -2.68 -20.66
N SER A 383 -7.87 -3.93 -20.21
CA SER A 383 -8.54 -4.41 -19.01
C SER A 383 -7.94 -3.78 -17.74
N LEU A 384 -8.13 -2.47 -17.57
CA LEU A 384 -8.35 -1.92 -16.25
C LEU A 384 -9.74 -2.39 -15.85
N TYR A 385 -9.83 -3.21 -14.81
CA TYR A 385 -11.10 -3.63 -14.19
C TYR A 385 -11.86 -2.40 -13.69
N LEU A 386 -12.60 -1.75 -14.59
CA LEU A 386 -13.56 -0.68 -14.30
C LEU A 386 -14.92 -1.34 -14.11
N ILE A 387 -15.28 -1.63 -12.86
CA ILE A 387 -16.69 -1.76 -12.48
C ILE A 387 -17.26 -0.33 -12.55
N ARG A 388 -18.10 -0.04 -13.55
CA ARG A 388 -18.84 1.24 -13.66
C ARG A 388 -20.04 1.24 -12.70
N PRO A 389 -20.19 2.21 -11.79
CA PRO A 389 -21.50 2.64 -11.31
C PRO A 389 -22.01 3.77 -12.23
N VAL A 390 -23.21 3.64 -12.78
CA VAL A 390 -23.89 4.71 -13.54
C VAL A 390 -24.79 5.49 -12.56
N LEU A 391 -24.63 6.82 -12.51
CA LEU A 391 -25.49 7.76 -11.76
C LEU A 391 -26.21 8.68 -12.76
N ASN A 392 -27.51 8.93 -12.56
CA ASN A 392 -28.34 9.88 -13.32
C ASN A 392 -29.06 10.84 -12.33
N PRO A 393 -29.02 12.19 -12.49
CA PRO A 393 -29.31 13.12 -11.39
C PRO A 393 -30.78 13.56 -11.18
N GLU A 394 -31.78 12.98 -11.86
CA GLU A 394 -33.13 13.57 -11.88
C GLU A 394 -34.11 13.14 -10.76
N LEU A 395 -33.70 12.40 -9.74
CA LEU A 395 -34.60 12.00 -8.64
C LEU A 395 -33.98 12.31 -7.28
N GLY A 396 -34.43 13.40 -6.66
CA GLY A 396 -34.04 13.78 -5.30
C GLY A 396 -34.47 12.73 -4.28
N VAL A 397 -33.51 11.98 -3.73
CA VAL A 397 -33.70 11.01 -2.64
C VAL A 397 -32.45 11.03 -1.75
N GLY A 398 -32.62 11.20 -0.43
CA GLY A 398 -31.52 11.15 0.55
C GLY A 398 -31.25 9.73 1.05
N PHE A 399 -30.00 9.44 1.45
CA PHE A 399 -29.52 8.10 1.80
C PHE A 399 -29.22 7.91 3.31
N ASP A 400 -29.45 6.69 3.81
CA ASP A 400 -29.10 6.20 5.16
C ASP A 400 -27.83 5.31 5.08
N GLN A 401 -26.88 5.52 6.00
CA GLN A 401 -25.47 5.10 5.89
C GLN A 401 -25.19 3.60 6.07
N ASN A 402 -26.19 2.75 6.36
CA ASN A 402 -25.96 1.31 6.59
C ASN A 402 -26.20 0.40 5.37
N GLU A 403 -26.58 0.93 4.20
CA GLU A 403 -26.91 0.12 3.01
C GLU A 403 -25.91 0.24 1.84
N LEU A 404 -24.82 0.99 1.99
CA LEU A 404 -23.74 1.06 0.98
C LEU A 404 -22.83 -0.18 0.94
N LEU A 405 -22.98 -1.11 1.88
CA LEU A 405 -22.08 -2.26 2.00
C LEU A 405 -22.26 -3.33 0.91
N ASN A 406 -23.35 -3.34 0.14
CA ASN A 406 -23.80 -4.58 -0.51
C ASN A 406 -24.40 -4.48 -1.93
N GLY A 407 -24.11 -3.44 -2.71
CA GLY A 407 -24.32 -3.48 -4.17
C GLY A 407 -25.77 -3.63 -4.69
N CYS A 408 -26.79 -3.32 -3.90
CA CYS A 408 -28.18 -3.20 -4.33
C CYS A 408 -28.88 -2.05 -3.59
N ALA A 409 -29.59 -1.16 -4.30
CA ALA A 409 -30.42 -0.12 -3.70
C ALA A 409 -31.85 -0.64 -3.43
N LYS A 410 -32.42 -0.37 -2.26
CA LYS A 410 -33.86 -0.51 -1.98
C LYS A 410 -34.48 0.84 -1.59
N ILE A 411 -35.57 1.19 -2.25
CA ILE A 411 -36.44 2.33 -1.92
C ILE A 411 -37.54 1.82 -0.98
N LYS A 412 -37.81 2.51 0.14
CA LYS A 412 -38.85 2.14 1.11
C LYS A 412 -40.08 3.05 0.96
N LEU A 413 -41.24 2.48 0.67
CA LEU A 413 -42.55 3.16 0.77
C LEU A 413 -43.18 2.88 2.14
N ARG A 414 -43.93 3.87 2.66
CA ARG A 414 -44.61 3.84 3.97
C ARG A 414 -45.93 3.03 3.93
N ASP A 415 -46.08 2.22 4.99
CA ASP A 415 -47.31 1.65 5.61
C ASP A 415 -48.00 0.37 5.06
N PRO A 416 -48.63 -0.43 5.98
CA PRO A 416 -48.78 -1.89 5.90
C PRO A 416 -50.24 -2.36 5.75
N LEU A 417 -50.42 -3.68 5.59
CA LEU A 417 -51.67 -4.48 5.62
C LEU A 417 -52.21 -4.90 4.23
N ALA A 418 -52.03 -6.18 3.88
CA ALA A 418 -53.10 -7.08 3.44
C ALA A 418 -52.56 -8.50 3.16
N GLN A 419 -53.38 -9.50 3.49
CA GLN A 419 -53.07 -10.93 3.55
C GLN A 419 -53.11 -11.64 2.19
N ILE A 420 -52.41 -12.78 2.14
CA ILE A 420 -52.05 -13.61 0.98
C ILE A 420 -53.08 -14.74 0.76
N SER A 421 -53.32 -15.15 -0.50
CA SER A 421 -53.66 -16.54 -0.87
C SER A 421 -53.04 -16.93 -2.21
N SER A 422 -52.67 -18.22 -2.34
CA SER A 422 -51.82 -18.80 -3.37
C SER A 422 -52.57 -19.36 -4.57
N ASN A 423 -52.18 -19.00 -5.79
CA ASN A 423 -51.94 -19.88 -6.96
C ASN A 423 -51.55 -18.99 -8.17
N ASP A 424 -50.57 -19.46 -8.96
CA ASP A 424 -49.99 -18.85 -10.18
C ASP A 424 -48.87 -17.79 -10.02
N LEU A 425 -47.62 -18.27 -9.90
CA LEU A 425 -46.40 -17.47 -10.13
C LEU A 425 -45.91 -17.61 -11.58
N ARG A 426 -45.48 -16.50 -12.20
CA ARG A 426 -44.91 -16.44 -13.56
C ARG A 426 -43.46 -15.95 -13.51
N PHE A 427 -42.56 -16.55 -14.30
CA PHE A 427 -41.13 -16.20 -14.36
C PHE A 427 -40.66 -15.90 -15.78
N ALA A 428 -39.67 -14.99 -15.92
CA ALA A 428 -38.97 -14.72 -17.18
C ALA A 428 -37.63 -15.47 -17.24
N ILE A 429 -37.33 -16.07 -18.40
CA ILE A 429 -36.11 -16.85 -18.65
C ILE A 429 -35.27 -16.09 -19.68
N LYS A 430 -33.99 -15.87 -19.38
CA LYS A 430 -33.04 -15.28 -20.33
C LYS A 430 -32.13 -16.39 -20.88
N TYR A 431 -32.02 -16.48 -22.20
CA TYR A 431 -31.04 -17.35 -22.86
C TYR A 431 -29.68 -16.65 -22.90
N SER A 432 -28.64 -17.29 -22.37
CA SER A 432 -27.26 -16.84 -22.52
C SER A 432 -26.59 -17.68 -23.59
N ALA A 433 -26.20 -17.06 -24.70
CA ALA A 433 -25.51 -17.76 -25.78
C ALA A 433 -24.04 -18.10 -25.44
N GLU A 434 -23.45 -17.44 -24.43
CA GLU A 434 -22.03 -17.62 -24.06
C GLU A 434 -21.79 -18.89 -23.22
N HIS A 435 -22.83 -19.47 -22.62
CA HIS A 435 -22.75 -20.70 -21.84
C HIS A 435 -24.01 -21.51 -22.16
N HIS A 436 -23.88 -22.71 -22.73
CA HIS A 436 -25.03 -23.56 -23.12
C HIS A 436 -25.99 -23.91 -21.97
N GLY A 437 -26.86 -22.99 -21.54
CA GLY A 437 -27.78 -23.16 -20.42
C GLY A 437 -28.79 -22.01 -20.28
N TYR A 438 -29.93 -22.32 -19.66
CA TYR A 438 -31.00 -21.36 -19.36
C TYR A 438 -30.83 -20.85 -17.93
N SER A 439 -31.00 -19.54 -17.70
CA SER A 439 -31.02 -18.95 -16.36
C SER A 439 -32.40 -18.38 -16.03
N ILE A 440 -32.91 -18.68 -14.83
CA ILE A 440 -34.10 -18.04 -14.26
C ILE A 440 -33.60 -16.97 -13.27
N SER A 441 -34.04 -15.72 -13.43
CA SER A 441 -33.82 -14.66 -12.45
C SER A 441 -35.15 -14.28 -11.82
N MET A 442 -35.19 -14.25 -10.49
CA MET A 442 -36.33 -13.72 -9.74
C MET A 442 -35.94 -12.32 -9.23
N THR A 443 -36.59 -11.28 -9.74
CA THR A 443 -36.31 -9.90 -9.31
C THR A 443 -37.61 -9.12 -9.11
N GLY A 444 -37.95 -8.80 -7.85
CA GLY A 444 -39.00 -7.83 -7.47
C GLY A 444 -39.89 -8.28 -6.29
N PRO A 445 -40.49 -7.34 -5.52
CA PRO A 445 -41.54 -7.69 -4.55
C PRO A 445 -42.85 -8.04 -5.28
N VAL A 446 -43.52 -9.11 -4.84
CA VAL A 446 -44.81 -9.55 -5.37
C VAL A 446 -45.92 -8.78 -4.64
N THR A 447 -46.67 -7.93 -5.37
CA THR A 447 -47.98 -7.44 -4.95
C THR A 447 -49.05 -8.15 -5.75
N TRP A 448 -50.04 -8.73 -5.06
CA TRP A 448 -51.19 -9.41 -5.66
C TRP A 448 -52.37 -8.44 -5.69
N ASP A 449 -52.97 -8.23 -6.86
CA ASP A 449 -54.41 -8.03 -6.91
C ASP A 449 -55.02 -8.47 -8.26
N GLU A 450 -56.17 -9.14 -8.11
CA GLU A 450 -57.22 -9.62 -9.04
C GLU A 450 -56.90 -10.43 -10.32
N THR A 451 -57.55 -11.61 -10.38
CA THR A 451 -57.62 -12.57 -11.48
C THR A 451 -58.77 -12.30 -12.44
N ASP A 452 -58.69 -12.78 -13.69
CA ASP A 452 -59.88 -12.99 -14.54
C ASP A 452 -59.99 -14.39 -15.20
N ARG A 453 -61.19 -14.66 -15.72
CA ARG A 453 -62.00 -15.86 -15.44
C ARG A 453 -61.76 -17.11 -16.32
N ALA A 454 -60.58 -17.29 -16.88
CA ALA A 454 -60.23 -18.53 -17.61
C ALA A 454 -58.82 -19.08 -17.31
N GLY A 455 -58.09 -18.49 -16.35
CA GLY A 455 -56.88 -19.10 -15.77
C GLY A 455 -55.70 -19.35 -16.72
N ASN A 456 -55.69 -18.80 -17.93
CA ASN A 456 -54.56 -18.96 -18.86
C ASN A 456 -54.02 -17.60 -19.28
N LEU A 457 -52.74 -17.36 -19.00
CA LEU A 457 -51.98 -16.30 -19.66
C LEU A 457 -50.62 -16.86 -20.05
N SER A 458 -50.19 -16.60 -21.28
CA SER A 458 -48.94 -17.06 -21.90
C SER A 458 -48.05 -15.85 -22.15
N VAL A 459 -46.71 -15.98 -22.03
CA VAL A 459 -45.77 -14.92 -22.41
C VAL A 459 -44.58 -15.52 -23.17
N ASN A 460 -44.13 -14.81 -24.21
CA ASN A 460 -43.40 -15.30 -25.38
C ASN A 460 -42.09 -14.50 -25.57
N PHE A 461 -40.94 -15.17 -25.74
CA PHE A 461 -39.66 -14.52 -26.10
C PHE A 461 -38.72 -15.42 -26.94
N SER A 462 -38.44 -14.97 -28.18
CA SER A 462 -37.44 -15.41 -29.20
C SER A 462 -37.63 -16.76 -29.93
N ASP A 463 -37.01 -16.85 -31.12
CA ASP A 463 -37.62 -17.28 -32.38
C ASP A 463 -37.78 -18.79 -32.68
N ASP A 464 -37.76 -19.72 -31.72
CA ASP A 464 -37.77 -21.16 -32.12
C ASP A 464 -38.38 -22.22 -31.17
N TRP A 465 -39.52 -21.94 -30.51
CA TRP A 465 -40.01 -22.79 -29.39
C TRP A 465 -41.45 -23.32 -29.44
N ASN A 466 -42.11 -23.41 -30.60
CA ASN A 466 -43.46 -24.03 -30.71
C ASN A 466 -43.50 -25.58 -30.56
N GLN A 467 -42.58 -26.17 -29.78
CA GLN A 467 -42.52 -27.60 -29.51
C GLN A 467 -42.91 -27.87 -28.03
N PRO A 468 -44.03 -28.57 -27.75
CA PRO A 468 -44.56 -28.77 -26.39
C PRO A 468 -43.62 -29.52 -25.41
N LYS A 469 -42.51 -30.09 -25.90
CA LYS A 469 -41.45 -30.75 -25.10
C LYS A 469 -40.71 -29.82 -24.13
N ASN A 470 -40.99 -28.53 -24.21
CA ASN A 470 -40.27 -27.47 -23.53
C ASN A 470 -41.08 -26.78 -22.42
N LEU A 471 -42.30 -27.24 -22.15
CA LEU A 471 -43.20 -26.68 -21.13
C LEU A 471 -43.12 -27.49 -19.82
N TRP A 472 -43.17 -26.81 -18.67
CA TRP A 472 -43.01 -27.39 -17.32
C TRP A 472 -44.04 -26.81 -16.34
N THR A 473 -44.47 -27.61 -15.35
CA THR A 473 -45.37 -27.21 -14.25
C THR A 473 -44.69 -27.34 -12.89
N PHE A 474 -45.15 -26.54 -11.93
CA PHE A 474 -44.69 -26.53 -10.55
C PHE A 474 -45.92 -26.70 -9.64
N ASP A 475 -46.05 -27.88 -9.04
CA ASP A 475 -47.21 -28.24 -8.24
C ASP A 475 -46.83 -28.23 -6.75
N ARG A 476 -47.54 -27.44 -5.93
CA ARG A 476 -47.34 -27.46 -4.46
C ARG A 476 -47.94 -28.74 -3.88
N VAL A 477 -47.17 -29.46 -3.06
CA VAL A 477 -47.58 -30.75 -2.49
C VAL A 477 -47.55 -30.82 -0.97
N GLY A 478 -47.01 -29.79 -0.32
CA GLY A 478 -46.96 -29.66 1.14
C GLY A 478 -46.71 -28.23 1.59
N ASP A 479 -46.57 -28.03 2.89
CA ASP A 479 -46.16 -26.74 3.45
C ASP A 479 -44.67 -26.51 3.16
N ASN A 480 -44.43 -25.68 2.15
CA ASN A 480 -43.14 -25.33 1.58
C ASN A 480 -42.45 -26.44 0.75
N GLU A 481 -43.23 -27.36 0.21
CA GLU A 481 -42.76 -28.44 -0.67
C GLU A 481 -43.44 -28.37 -2.04
N PHE A 482 -42.63 -28.46 -3.10
CA PHE A 482 -43.08 -28.34 -4.49
C PHE A 482 -42.50 -29.47 -5.36
N ILE A 483 -43.25 -29.85 -6.39
CA ILE A 483 -42.82 -30.82 -7.42
C ILE A 483 -42.78 -30.11 -8.77
N ILE A 484 -41.66 -30.26 -9.49
CA ILE A 484 -41.50 -29.78 -10.87
C ILE A 484 -41.69 -30.95 -11.83
N ARG A 485 -42.47 -30.76 -12.89
CA ARG A 485 -42.68 -31.77 -13.94
C ARG A 485 -42.62 -31.16 -15.33
N ASN A 486 -42.01 -31.85 -16.29
CA ASN A 486 -42.15 -31.50 -17.70
C ASN A 486 -43.51 -31.99 -18.19
N LEU A 487 -44.24 -31.14 -18.92
CA LEU A 487 -45.59 -31.44 -19.38
C LEU A 487 -45.67 -32.58 -20.41
N LYS A 488 -44.57 -32.90 -21.12
CA LYS A 488 -44.55 -33.90 -22.19
C LYS A 488 -43.66 -35.11 -21.88
N ASP A 489 -42.58 -34.95 -21.12
CA ASP A 489 -41.66 -36.02 -20.74
C ASP A 489 -41.37 -36.03 -19.23
N PRO A 490 -42.16 -36.77 -18.43
CA PRO A 490 -42.02 -36.82 -16.97
C PRO A 490 -40.70 -37.40 -16.48
N SER A 491 -39.86 -37.97 -17.37
CA SER A 491 -38.54 -38.49 -17.02
C SER A 491 -37.45 -37.42 -17.01
N MET A 492 -37.73 -36.22 -17.53
CA MET A 492 -36.82 -35.09 -17.42
C MET A 492 -36.86 -34.51 -16.00
N VAL A 493 -35.71 -34.44 -15.36
CA VAL A 493 -35.50 -33.86 -14.04
C VAL A 493 -34.51 -32.70 -14.12
N TRP A 494 -34.67 -31.74 -13.19
CA TRP A 494 -33.80 -30.58 -13.03
C TRP A 494 -32.79 -30.89 -11.93
N ASP A 495 -31.50 -30.58 -12.14
CA ASP A 495 -30.50 -30.67 -11.07
C ASP A 495 -30.36 -29.30 -10.42
N VAL A 496 -30.80 -29.19 -9.16
CA VAL A 496 -30.92 -27.92 -8.45
C VAL A 496 -29.70 -27.76 -7.55
N HIS A 497 -28.75 -26.91 -7.94
CA HIS A 497 -27.62 -26.59 -7.07
C HIS A 497 -27.97 -25.41 -6.17
N ASN A 498 -27.67 -25.54 -4.89
CA ASN A 498 -27.71 -24.42 -3.97
C ASN A 498 -26.63 -23.41 -4.32
N TYR A 499 -27.06 -22.17 -4.61
CA TYR A 499 -26.16 -21.03 -4.70
C TYR A 499 -26.47 -20.07 -3.56
N TYR A 500 -25.51 -19.86 -2.67
CA TYR A 500 -25.51 -18.69 -1.82
C TYR A 500 -24.95 -17.52 -2.62
N ALA A 501 -25.85 -16.73 -3.20
CA ALA A 501 -25.52 -15.36 -3.56
C ALA A 501 -25.81 -14.48 -2.35
N ASN A 502 -24.81 -13.75 -1.86
CA ASN A 502 -25.08 -12.60 -1.01
C ASN A 502 -25.99 -11.66 -1.85
N TYR A 503 -27.22 -11.41 -1.37
CA TYR A 503 -28.26 -10.52 -1.94
C TYR A 503 -29.36 -11.12 -2.83
N GLY A 504 -29.86 -12.31 -2.47
CA GLY A 504 -31.11 -12.89 -2.98
C GLY A 504 -30.88 -14.27 -3.61
N THR A 505 -31.80 -15.21 -3.38
CA THR A 505 -31.63 -16.61 -3.83
C THR A 505 -31.85 -16.71 -5.34
N ASN A 506 -30.77 -16.78 -6.11
CA ASN A 506 -30.83 -17.19 -7.52
C ASN A 506 -30.66 -18.71 -7.61
N ILE A 507 -31.67 -19.41 -8.12
CA ILE A 507 -31.60 -20.86 -8.38
C ILE A 507 -31.11 -21.05 -9.82
N LYS A 508 -29.87 -21.49 -9.99
CA LYS A 508 -29.32 -21.89 -11.29
C LYS A 508 -29.68 -23.34 -11.54
N VAL A 509 -30.26 -23.64 -12.70
CA VAL A 509 -30.64 -25.01 -13.04
C VAL A 509 -30.12 -25.40 -14.41
N THR A 510 -29.44 -26.53 -14.44
CA THR A 510 -28.85 -27.12 -15.64
C THR A 510 -29.63 -28.34 -16.08
N LYS A 511 -29.77 -28.50 -17.39
CA LYS A 511 -30.52 -29.58 -18.03
C LYS A 511 -29.60 -30.80 -18.20
N GLU A 512 -29.83 -31.87 -17.45
CA GLU A 512 -29.21 -33.17 -17.72
C GLU A 512 -30.25 -34.20 -18.22
N LYS A 513 -29.84 -35.08 -19.14
CA LYS A 513 -30.56 -36.32 -19.39
C LYS A 513 -30.09 -37.33 -18.35
N SER A 514 -31.01 -37.82 -17.52
CA SER A 514 -30.76 -38.95 -16.63
C SER A 514 -30.20 -40.12 -17.43
N ASN A 515 -28.92 -40.44 -17.24
CA ASN A 515 -28.36 -41.71 -17.70
C ASN A 515 -28.81 -42.80 -16.72
N ASN A 516 -29.99 -43.40 -17.00
CA ASN A 516 -30.44 -44.71 -16.53
C ASN A 516 -30.32 -45.03 -15.01
N ASP A 517 -30.66 -44.09 -14.12
CA ASP A 517 -30.99 -44.43 -12.73
C ASP A 517 -32.51 -44.38 -12.52
N PRO A 518 -33.19 -45.53 -12.26
CA PRO A 518 -34.65 -45.58 -12.12
C PRO A 518 -35.18 -44.89 -10.85
N VAL A 519 -34.32 -44.49 -9.90
CA VAL A 519 -34.74 -43.92 -8.61
C VAL A 519 -34.97 -42.40 -8.67
N LYS A 520 -34.45 -41.70 -9.70
CA LYS A 520 -34.64 -40.25 -9.84
C LYS A 520 -35.88 -39.89 -10.67
N LYS A 521 -37.07 -40.05 -10.10
CA LYS A 521 -38.33 -39.53 -10.67
C LYS A 521 -39.01 -38.60 -9.67
N ALA A 522 -39.02 -37.31 -10.00
CA ALA A 522 -39.43 -36.15 -9.18
C ALA A 522 -38.45 -35.82 -8.03
N GLN A 523 -37.89 -34.61 -8.08
CA GLN A 523 -37.17 -34.03 -6.94
C GLN A 523 -38.18 -33.23 -6.11
N ILE A 524 -38.33 -33.59 -4.84
CA ILE A 524 -39.02 -32.77 -3.85
C ILE A 524 -37.95 -31.88 -3.24
N PHE A 525 -38.12 -30.57 -3.34
CA PHE A 525 -37.30 -29.63 -2.61
C PHE A 525 -38.15 -28.93 -1.57
N ARG A 526 -37.54 -28.75 -0.42
CA ARG A 526 -38.15 -28.15 0.75
C ARG A 526 -37.50 -26.80 0.99
N ILE A 527 -38.32 -25.80 1.22
CA ILE A 527 -37.89 -24.43 1.49
C ILE A 527 -38.17 -24.16 2.97
N ASP A 528 -37.13 -24.19 3.81
CA ASP A 528 -37.28 -23.88 5.22
C ASP A 528 -36.96 -22.40 5.46
N MET A 529 -37.91 -21.67 6.08
CA MET A 529 -37.68 -20.32 6.59
C MET A 529 -37.48 -20.37 8.09
N MET A 530 -36.34 -19.85 8.55
CA MET A 530 -36.04 -19.67 9.97
C MET A 530 -35.67 -18.21 10.24
N GLN A 531 -35.81 -17.81 11.51
CA GLN A 531 -35.49 -16.47 12.04
C GLN A 531 -34.11 -16.00 11.55
N ASP A 532 -34.02 -14.70 11.26
CA ASP A 532 -32.91 -13.98 10.60
C ASP A 532 -32.93 -13.93 9.06
N ASN A 533 -34.11 -14.05 8.44
CA ASN A 533 -34.35 -13.77 7.02
C ASN A 533 -33.45 -14.56 6.04
N LYS A 534 -32.99 -15.76 6.42
CA LYS A 534 -32.29 -16.68 5.52
C LYS A 534 -33.25 -17.79 5.06
N CYS A 535 -33.42 -17.87 3.75
CA CYS A 535 -34.18 -18.94 3.10
C CYS A 535 -33.21 -20.04 2.66
N PHE A 536 -33.40 -21.26 3.15
CA PHE A 536 -32.60 -22.42 2.76
C PHE A 536 -33.41 -23.30 1.79
N VAL A 537 -32.79 -23.74 0.70
CA VAL A 537 -33.36 -24.75 -0.20
C VAL A 537 -32.50 -26.00 -0.10
N THR A 538 -32.85 -26.96 0.73
CA THR A 538 -32.05 -28.19 0.86
C THR A 538 -32.43 -29.18 -0.22
N THR A 539 -31.48 -29.54 -1.09
CA THR A 539 -31.53 -30.79 -1.85
C THR A 539 -30.79 -31.84 -1.05
N SER A 540 -31.42 -32.98 -0.77
CA SER A 540 -30.72 -34.10 -0.15
C SER A 540 -29.71 -34.68 -1.13
N LEU A 541 -28.40 -34.42 -0.93
CA LEU A 541 -27.27 -35.34 -1.20
C LEU A 541 -25.91 -34.78 -0.67
N CYS A 542 -25.40 -35.45 0.39
CA CYS A 542 -24.01 -35.61 0.91
C CYS A 542 -23.24 -34.47 1.61
N SER A 543 -22.82 -34.73 2.87
CA SER A 543 -21.93 -33.92 3.73
C SER A 543 -20.91 -34.82 4.47
N THR A 544 -19.62 -34.43 4.55
CA THR A 544 -18.55 -35.10 5.33
C THR A 544 -18.09 -34.24 6.52
N LYS A 545 -17.65 -34.87 7.64
CA LYS A 545 -17.12 -34.21 8.86
C LYS A 545 -15.67 -34.65 9.13
N SER A 546 -14.80 -33.75 9.58
CA SER A 546 -13.44 -34.06 10.08
C SER A 546 -13.29 -33.72 11.58
N ILE A 547 -12.52 -34.54 12.31
CA ILE A 547 -12.18 -34.34 13.73
C ILE A 547 -10.69 -34.67 13.94
N SER A 548 -9.94 -33.81 14.63
CA SER A 548 -8.53 -34.04 15.00
C SER A 548 -8.36 -34.38 16.48
N THR A 549 -7.53 -35.37 16.82
CA THR A 549 -7.05 -35.65 18.19
C THR A 549 -5.57 -36.06 18.19
N THR A 550 -4.82 -35.60 19.18
CA THR A 550 -3.38 -35.81 19.41
C THR A 550 -3.06 -37.09 20.19
N ASP A 551 -1.97 -37.79 19.86
CA ASP A 551 -1.24 -38.67 20.79
C ASP A 551 0.28 -38.41 20.72
N ASN A 552 0.93 -38.47 21.88
CA ASN A 552 2.24 -37.88 22.18
C ASN A 552 3.43 -38.66 21.59
N ASP A 553 3.85 -38.36 20.37
CA ASP A 553 5.25 -38.51 19.84
C ASP A 553 5.31 -38.80 18.33
N ASN A 554 4.20 -38.76 17.60
CA ASN A 554 4.21 -38.76 16.14
C ASN A 554 3.18 -37.77 15.58
N ASN A 555 3.53 -37.04 14.52
CA ASN A 555 2.59 -36.22 13.76
C ASN A 555 1.61 -37.17 13.04
N VAL A 556 0.38 -37.31 13.55
CA VAL A 556 -0.66 -38.19 12.99
C VAL A 556 -1.83 -37.38 12.40
N ILE A 557 -2.21 -37.67 11.16
CA ILE A 557 -3.44 -37.17 10.53
C ILE A 557 -4.47 -38.31 10.53
N VAL A 558 -5.69 -38.06 11.01
CA VAL A 558 -6.78 -39.06 11.00
C VAL A 558 -7.91 -38.63 10.06
N TRP A 559 -8.33 -39.53 9.18
CA TRP A 559 -9.42 -39.34 8.23
C TRP A 559 -10.57 -40.30 8.56
N GLU A 560 -11.80 -39.82 8.62
CA GLU A 560 -12.99 -40.64 8.92
C GLU A 560 -13.96 -40.58 7.72
N HIS A 561 -14.30 -41.76 7.18
CA HIS A 561 -15.24 -41.92 6.08
C HIS A 561 -16.68 -42.02 6.61
N ASP A 562 -17.68 -41.77 5.75
CA ASP A 562 -19.11 -41.81 6.13
C ASP A 562 -19.60 -43.20 6.61
N ASN A 563 -18.83 -44.27 6.34
CA ASN A 563 -19.08 -45.62 6.85
C ASN A 563 -18.48 -45.85 8.27
N GLY A 564 -17.84 -44.85 8.86
CA GLY A 564 -17.20 -44.92 10.17
C GLY A 564 -15.78 -45.49 10.16
N GLU A 565 -15.20 -45.81 8.99
CA GLU A 565 -13.80 -46.23 8.91
C GLU A 565 -12.84 -45.06 9.14
N ARG A 566 -11.86 -45.28 10.02
CA ARG A 566 -10.82 -44.31 10.35
C ARG A 566 -9.48 -44.74 9.77
N GLN A 567 -8.82 -43.86 9.03
CA GLN A 567 -7.46 -44.05 8.54
C GLN A 567 -6.49 -43.05 9.18
N GLN A 568 -5.28 -43.51 9.53
CA GLN A 568 -4.25 -42.70 10.15
C GLN A 568 -3.05 -42.53 9.20
N PHE A 569 -2.34 -41.41 9.25
CA PHE A 569 -1.15 -41.14 8.45
C PHE A 569 -0.05 -40.53 9.30
N TYR A 570 1.21 -40.91 9.05
CA TYR A 570 2.37 -40.48 9.83
C TYR A 570 3.35 -39.65 8.98
N ILE A 571 3.87 -38.55 9.53
CA ILE A 571 4.86 -37.70 8.85
C ILE A 571 6.23 -37.85 9.52
N TYR A 572 7.25 -38.20 8.72
CA TYR A 572 8.66 -38.30 9.14
C TYR A 572 9.55 -37.32 8.39
N SER A 573 10.57 -36.80 9.07
CA SER A 573 11.67 -36.08 8.42
C SER A 573 12.92 -36.96 8.43
N ARG A 574 13.63 -37.04 7.30
CA ARG A 574 14.91 -37.73 7.19
C ARG A 574 15.94 -36.79 6.58
N ASN A 575 17.10 -36.69 7.22
CA ASN A 575 18.26 -36.05 6.63
C ASN A 575 18.82 -36.97 5.55
N THR A 576 18.95 -36.50 4.31
CA THR A 576 19.28 -37.36 3.17
C THR A 576 20.66 -37.10 2.55
N GLU A 577 21.36 -36.04 2.95
CA GLU A 577 22.74 -35.79 2.52
C GLU A 577 23.68 -35.68 3.73
N GLN A 578 24.67 -36.57 3.79
CA GLN A 578 25.75 -36.57 4.79
C GLN A 578 27.00 -35.82 4.27
N ASP A 579 26.83 -34.80 3.41
CA ASP A 579 27.94 -33.94 3.01
C ASP A 579 28.03 -32.74 3.97
N PRO A 580 29.08 -32.64 4.81
CA PRO A 580 29.20 -31.58 5.81
C PRO A 580 29.44 -30.18 5.21
N ASN A 581 29.70 -30.07 3.90
CA ASN A 581 29.96 -28.79 3.22
C ASN A 581 28.74 -28.23 2.47
N LYS A 582 27.58 -28.88 2.56
CA LYS A 582 26.31 -28.39 2.01
C LYS A 582 25.27 -28.28 3.11
N PRO A 583 24.36 -27.29 3.04
CA PRO A 583 23.28 -27.17 4.01
C PRO A 583 22.42 -28.44 3.99
N PRO A 584 21.98 -28.95 5.15
CA PRO A 584 21.23 -30.19 5.24
C PRO A 584 19.93 -30.09 4.44
N VAL A 585 19.72 -31.06 3.53
CA VAL A 585 18.48 -31.17 2.76
C VAL A 585 17.53 -32.11 3.49
N TYR A 586 16.50 -31.53 4.10
CA TYR A 586 15.44 -32.28 4.77
C TYR A 586 14.42 -32.75 3.73
N ILE A 587 14.24 -34.08 3.65
CA ILE A 587 13.14 -34.67 2.89
C ILE A 587 12.09 -35.12 3.90
N TYR A 588 10.88 -34.55 3.77
CA TYR A 588 9.71 -34.94 4.53
C TYR A 588 8.96 -36.03 3.76
N GLN A 589 8.66 -37.14 4.42
CA GLN A 589 8.01 -38.30 3.84
C GLN A 589 6.73 -38.61 4.62
N MET A 590 5.61 -38.74 3.91
CA MET A 590 4.33 -39.14 4.48
C MET A 590 4.11 -40.64 4.28
N PHE A 591 3.65 -41.32 5.32
CA PHE A 591 3.36 -42.76 5.31
C PHE A 591 1.92 -43.04 5.73
N ASP A 592 1.39 -44.19 5.29
CA ASP A 592 0.12 -44.72 5.78
C ASP A 592 0.19 -45.22 7.24
N HIS A 593 -0.95 -45.63 7.81
CA HIS A 593 -1.06 -46.08 9.20
C HIS A 593 -0.15 -47.27 9.56
N LYS A 594 0.41 -48.00 8.58
CA LYS A 594 1.32 -49.12 8.81
C LYS A 594 2.80 -48.75 8.63
N LYS A 595 3.09 -47.53 8.17
CA LYS A 595 4.41 -47.03 7.79
C LYS A 595 5.03 -47.76 6.58
N GLU A 596 4.21 -48.40 5.76
CA GLU A 596 4.70 -49.32 4.70
C GLU A 596 4.77 -48.66 3.32
N LYS A 597 4.08 -47.53 3.10
CA LYS A 597 3.95 -46.89 1.78
C LYS A 597 4.28 -45.38 1.82
N ILE A 598 5.24 -44.94 1.01
CA ILE A 598 5.65 -43.52 0.88
C ILE A 598 4.69 -42.79 -0.07
N LEU A 599 4.08 -41.70 0.40
CA LEU A 599 3.02 -40.98 -0.31
C LEU A 599 3.47 -39.64 -0.95
N ALA A 600 4.66 -39.12 -0.61
CA ALA A 600 5.14 -37.83 -1.13
C ALA A 600 6.68 -37.71 -1.15
N TRP A 601 7.21 -36.86 -2.04
CA TRP A 601 8.65 -36.54 -2.16
C TRP A 601 8.87 -35.03 -2.39
N ASN A 602 9.97 -34.51 -1.84
CA ASN A 602 10.49 -33.17 -2.15
C ASN A 602 11.56 -33.28 -3.26
N VAL A 603 11.47 -32.48 -4.33
CA VAL A 603 12.46 -32.44 -5.42
C VAL A 603 13.02 -31.00 -5.56
N PRO A 604 14.34 -30.79 -5.65
CA PRO A 604 14.92 -29.46 -5.82
C PRO A 604 14.45 -28.80 -7.14
N GLY A 605 14.04 -27.53 -7.08
CA GLY A 605 13.51 -26.78 -8.23
C GLY A 605 12.06 -26.29 -8.09
N GLY A 606 11.47 -26.38 -6.90
CA GLY A 606 10.23 -25.66 -6.56
C GLY A 606 8.91 -26.32 -6.99
N LYS A 607 8.94 -27.55 -7.53
CA LYS A 607 7.72 -28.33 -7.79
C LYS A 607 7.60 -29.44 -6.74
N GLN A 608 6.61 -29.31 -5.86
CA GLN A 608 6.27 -30.34 -4.88
C GLN A 608 5.12 -31.21 -5.42
N LEU A 609 5.26 -32.54 -5.33
CA LEU A 609 4.31 -33.52 -5.84
C LEU A 609 3.89 -34.49 -4.73
N PHE A 610 2.57 -34.64 -4.54
CA PHE A 610 1.97 -35.63 -3.63
C PHE A 610 1.18 -36.69 -4.42
N MET A 611 1.16 -37.94 -3.92
CA MET A 611 0.48 -39.09 -4.51
C MET A 611 -0.67 -39.59 -3.63
N HIS A 612 -1.85 -39.82 -4.22
CA HIS A 612 -2.98 -40.44 -3.52
C HIS A 612 -2.69 -41.93 -3.19
N PRO A 613 -3.06 -42.47 -2.00
CA PRO A 613 -2.59 -43.78 -1.54
C PRO A 613 -3.03 -44.98 -2.38
N ASN A 614 -4.08 -44.86 -3.20
CA ASN A 614 -4.71 -46.01 -3.84
C ASN A 614 -4.50 -46.20 -5.35
N GLU A 615 -3.84 -45.31 -6.10
CA GLU A 615 -3.68 -45.53 -7.55
C GLU A 615 -2.39 -44.95 -8.16
N ASN A 616 -1.64 -45.80 -8.90
CA ASN A 616 -0.41 -45.47 -9.62
C ASN A 616 -0.65 -44.78 -10.99
N LYS A 617 -1.67 -43.93 -11.10
CA LYS A 617 -2.03 -43.27 -12.38
C LYS A 617 -1.75 -41.76 -12.34
N LYS A 618 -1.36 -41.19 -13.50
CA LYS A 618 -0.90 -39.78 -13.66
C LYS A 618 -1.95 -38.72 -13.29
N GLU A 619 -3.23 -39.07 -13.21
CA GLU A 619 -4.35 -38.25 -12.77
C GLU A 619 -4.46 -38.04 -11.25
N HIS A 620 -3.67 -38.73 -10.43
CA HIS A 620 -3.70 -38.60 -8.96
C HIS A 620 -2.53 -37.80 -8.38
N PHE A 621 -1.78 -37.10 -9.23
CA PHE A 621 -0.71 -36.19 -8.84
C PHE A 621 -1.28 -34.82 -8.52
N TRP A 622 -0.74 -34.14 -7.52
CA TRP A 622 -1.14 -32.79 -7.12
C TRP A 622 0.09 -31.87 -7.11
N ASN A 623 -0.07 -30.68 -7.69
CA ASN A 623 0.93 -29.62 -7.76
C ASN A 623 0.68 -28.60 -6.64
N ILE A 624 1.75 -28.15 -5.97
CA ILE A 624 1.71 -26.99 -5.09
C ILE A 624 2.55 -25.87 -5.71
N GLU A 625 1.95 -24.69 -5.88
CA GLU A 625 2.57 -23.52 -6.51
C GLU A 625 2.47 -22.30 -5.60
N LEU A 626 3.59 -21.64 -5.33
CA LEU A 626 3.62 -20.36 -4.60
C LEU A 626 3.11 -19.21 -5.47
N GLN A 627 2.17 -18.42 -4.95
CA GLN A 627 1.59 -17.24 -5.59
C GLN A 627 2.10 -15.92 -4.97
N CYS A 628 1.73 -14.79 -5.56
CA CYS A 628 2.00 -13.46 -5.02
C CYS A 628 1.26 -13.24 -3.68
N GLY A 629 1.90 -12.58 -2.71
CA GLY A 629 1.30 -12.27 -1.40
C GLY A 629 1.38 -13.36 -0.31
N GLY A 630 2.23 -14.38 -0.46
CA GLY A 630 2.42 -15.44 0.55
C GLY A 630 1.39 -16.58 0.49
N ASP A 631 0.54 -16.57 -0.53
CA ASP A 631 -0.47 -17.60 -0.77
C ASP A 631 0.15 -18.74 -1.60
N TYR A 632 -0.26 -19.97 -1.33
CA TYR A 632 0.07 -21.18 -2.07
C TYR A 632 -1.20 -21.73 -2.72
N ILE A 633 -1.08 -22.31 -3.91
CA ILE A 633 -2.16 -22.96 -4.64
C ILE A 633 -1.87 -24.46 -4.74
N ILE A 634 -2.82 -25.30 -4.31
CA ILE A 634 -2.82 -26.74 -4.59
C ILE A 634 -3.77 -27.03 -5.74
N SER A 635 -3.29 -27.65 -6.82
CA SER A 635 -4.09 -28.05 -7.98
C SER A 635 -3.81 -29.50 -8.39
N ASN A 636 -4.81 -30.24 -8.85
CA ASN A 636 -4.56 -31.57 -9.40
C ASN A 636 -3.83 -31.45 -10.75
N HIS A 637 -2.83 -32.30 -10.96
CA HIS A 637 -1.93 -32.27 -12.11
C HIS A 637 -2.64 -32.50 -13.45
N ARG A 638 -3.80 -33.17 -13.47
CA ARG A 638 -4.52 -33.55 -14.69
C ARG A 638 -5.98 -33.09 -14.72
N GLU A 639 -6.68 -33.20 -13.60
CA GLU A 639 -8.09 -32.80 -13.47
C GLU A 639 -8.21 -31.49 -12.70
N ARG A 640 -8.15 -30.36 -13.40
CA ARG A 640 -8.38 -29.00 -12.87
C ARG A 640 -9.78 -28.76 -12.29
N GLY A 641 -10.57 -29.81 -12.04
CA GLY A 641 -11.87 -29.79 -11.36
C GLY A 641 -11.83 -30.33 -9.91
N ARG A 642 -10.75 -31.02 -9.52
CA ARG A 642 -10.62 -31.61 -8.18
C ARG A 642 -9.97 -30.64 -7.18
N VAL A 643 -10.50 -30.62 -5.97
CA VAL A 643 -10.03 -29.79 -4.85
C VAL A 643 -9.62 -30.71 -3.68
N VAL A 644 -8.48 -30.42 -3.04
CA VAL A 644 -8.07 -31.02 -1.75
C VAL A 644 -8.43 -30.03 -0.66
N ASP A 645 -9.01 -30.51 0.44
CA ASP A 645 -9.39 -29.67 1.60
C ASP A 645 -8.23 -29.53 2.58
N VAL A 646 -7.81 -28.29 2.86
CA VAL A 646 -6.70 -27.96 3.77
C VAL A 646 -7.26 -27.28 5.01
N THR A 647 -7.21 -27.95 6.17
CA THR A 647 -7.67 -27.41 7.46
C THR A 647 -6.52 -27.29 8.48
N ASP A 648 -6.67 -26.37 9.43
CA ASP A 648 -5.67 -25.92 10.43
C ASP A 648 -4.76 -27.04 10.96
N ALA A 649 -3.49 -27.01 10.54
CA ALA A 649 -2.46 -27.89 11.09
C ALA A 649 -1.74 -27.20 12.26
N LYS A 650 -1.58 -27.90 13.39
CA LYS A 650 -0.70 -27.48 14.49
C LYS A 650 0.46 -28.46 14.61
N ILE A 651 1.70 -27.96 14.62
CA ILE A 651 2.92 -28.77 14.85
C ILE A 651 3.53 -28.31 16.17
N ASN A 652 4.05 -29.24 16.97
CA ASN A 652 4.67 -28.94 18.27
C ASN A 652 6.21 -29.01 18.16
N ASN A 653 6.88 -27.89 18.47
CA ASN A 653 8.30 -27.69 18.83
C ASN A 653 8.75 -26.26 18.45
N GLY A 654 8.10 -25.25 19.06
CA GLY A 654 8.53 -23.84 18.96
C GLY A 654 8.31 -23.14 17.61
N ASN A 655 7.75 -23.82 16.61
CA ASN A 655 7.36 -23.21 15.32
C ASN A 655 5.91 -23.62 15.02
N ILE A 656 4.98 -22.67 15.04
CA ILE A 656 3.58 -22.90 14.65
C ILE A 656 3.42 -22.46 13.19
N LEU A 657 2.81 -23.31 12.38
CA LEU A 657 2.52 -23.07 10.98
C LEU A 657 1.00 -22.99 10.82
N HIS A 658 0.44 -21.78 10.85
CA HIS A 658 -1.01 -21.59 10.67
C HIS A 658 -1.34 -21.59 9.18
N VAL A 659 -2.38 -22.33 8.78
CA VAL A 659 -2.79 -22.50 7.39
C VAL A 659 -4.19 -21.91 7.20
N GLU A 660 -4.26 -20.66 6.75
CA GLU A 660 -5.57 -20.04 6.46
C GLU A 660 -6.06 -20.52 5.08
N SER A 661 -7.13 -21.32 5.06
CA SER A 661 -7.83 -21.73 3.83
C SER A 661 -8.62 -20.55 3.26
N ARG A 662 -8.44 -20.27 1.96
CA ARG A 662 -9.26 -19.31 1.21
C ARG A 662 -10.04 -20.05 0.12
N HIS A 663 -11.34 -19.73 0.01
CA HIS A 663 -12.29 -20.34 -0.94
C HIS A 663 -11.72 -20.51 -2.37
N PRO A 664 -12.19 -21.53 -3.12
CA PRO A 664 -11.69 -21.83 -4.47
C PRO A 664 -11.85 -20.61 -5.38
N SER A 665 -10.80 -20.25 -6.12
CA SER A 665 -10.90 -19.21 -7.14
C SER A 665 -11.88 -19.64 -8.22
N THR A 666 -12.70 -18.69 -8.69
CA THR A 666 -13.76 -18.87 -9.69
C THR A 666 -13.28 -19.35 -11.06
N ASP A 667 -11.97 -19.50 -11.27
CA ASP A 667 -11.37 -20.10 -12.46
C ASP A 667 -10.47 -21.27 -12.06
N ASN A 668 -10.95 -22.49 -12.33
CA ASN A 668 -10.27 -23.79 -12.19
C ASN A 668 -9.95 -24.25 -10.74
N ALA A 669 -10.28 -25.51 -10.47
CA ALA A 669 -10.19 -26.17 -9.16
C ALA A 669 -8.76 -26.26 -8.62
N ALA A 670 -8.47 -25.27 -7.80
CA ALA A 670 -7.30 -25.23 -6.96
C ALA A 670 -7.65 -24.53 -5.64
N GLN A 671 -7.13 -25.02 -4.52
CA GLN A 671 -7.34 -24.42 -3.20
C GLN A 671 -6.18 -23.47 -2.87
N ARG A 672 -6.51 -22.27 -2.36
CA ARG A 672 -5.52 -21.27 -1.92
C ARG A 672 -5.36 -21.35 -0.41
N PHE A 673 -4.13 -21.32 0.06
CA PHE A 673 -3.83 -21.27 1.50
C PHE A 673 -2.63 -20.38 1.80
N ARG A 674 -2.59 -19.79 2.99
CA ARG A 674 -1.48 -18.93 3.43
C ARG A 674 -0.76 -19.57 4.61
N LEU A 675 0.58 -19.55 4.57
CA LEU A 675 1.41 -20.05 5.67
C LEU A 675 1.90 -18.88 6.52
N HIS A 676 1.58 -18.89 7.81
CA HIS A 676 2.12 -17.94 8.79
C HIS A 676 3.23 -18.61 9.60
N TYR A 677 4.37 -17.94 9.71
CA TYR A 677 5.39 -18.30 10.70
C TYR A 677 4.99 -17.68 12.04
N MET A 678 5.26 -18.33 13.17
CA MET A 678 4.85 -17.82 14.49
C MET A 678 6.04 -17.84 15.44
N VAL A 679 6.28 -16.75 16.16
CA VAL A 679 7.27 -16.62 17.26
C VAL A 679 6.50 -16.24 18.52
N ASP A 680 6.62 -17.02 19.61
CA ASP A 680 5.90 -16.81 20.87
C ASP A 680 4.39 -16.57 20.72
N ASN A 681 3.71 -17.43 19.94
CA ASN A 681 2.29 -17.31 19.56
C ASN A 681 1.93 -16.02 18.80
N THR A 682 2.91 -15.29 18.26
CA THR A 682 2.70 -14.09 17.46
C THR A 682 2.99 -14.38 15.97
N PRO A 683 2.07 -14.07 15.03
CA PRO A 683 2.30 -14.29 13.61
C PRO A 683 3.39 -13.35 13.08
N VAL A 684 4.42 -13.93 12.49
CA VAL A 684 5.46 -13.29 11.69
C VAL A 684 5.01 -13.34 10.23
N TYR A 685 4.66 -12.17 9.72
CA TYR A 685 4.27 -12.00 8.32
C TYR A 685 5.53 -11.82 7.46
N PHE A 686 5.84 -12.79 6.61
CA PHE A 686 6.83 -12.62 5.54
C PHE A 686 6.10 -12.15 4.28
N LEU A 687 5.89 -10.84 4.14
CA LEU A 687 5.44 -10.26 2.88
C LEU A 687 6.67 -9.83 2.08
N ARG A 688 6.72 -10.32 0.84
CA ARG A 688 7.91 -10.40 -0.05
C ARG A 688 8.78 -9.15 0.00
N PRO A 689 10.02 -9.26 0.49
CA PRO A 689 10.93 -8.14 0.44
C PRO A 689 12.29 -8.57 -0.09
N GLU A 690 12.37 -9.45 -1.09
CA GLU A 690 13.69 -9.83 -1.63
C GLU A 690 14.44 -8.59 -2.13
N LEU A 691 13.75 -7.66 -2.80
CA LEU A 691 14.34 -6.42 -3.25
C LEU A 691 14.65 -5.45 -2.09
N GLU A 692 13.69 -5.22 -1.20
CA GLU A 692 13.88 -4.35 -0.02
C GLU A 692 15.02 -4.88 0.88
N LYS A 693 15.07 -6.19 1.12
CA LYS A 693 16.12 -6.86 1.89
C LYS A 693 17.45 -6.79 1.16
N LYS A 694 17.52 -7.00 -0.16
CA LYS A 694 18.76 -6.82 -0.95
C LYS A 694 19.34 -5.42 -0.77
N ILE A 695 18.50 -4.38 -0.82
CA ILE A 695 18.96 -3.00 -0.62
C ILE A 695 19.39 -2.80 0.84
N ALA A 696 18.57 -3.23 1.80
CA ALA A 696 18.89 -3.10 3.22
C ALA A 696 20.23 -3.78 3.58
N ASP A 697 20.42 -5.02 3.13
CA ASP A 697 21.63 -5.83 3.30
C ASP A 697 22.89 -5.15 2.78
N ARG A 698 22.77 -4.45 1.66
CA ARG A 698 23.88 -3.76 1.00
C ARG A 698 24.11 -2.35 1.54
N SER A 699 23.13 -1.77 2.25
CA SER A 699 23.17 -0.37 2.68
C SER A 699 23.88 -0.15 4.02
N ILE A 700 23.81 -1.11 4.95
CA ILE A 700 24.36 -0.94 6.30
C ILE A 700 25.87 -0.67 6.21
N THR A 701 26.29 0.47 6.77
CA THR A 701 27.64 1.00 6.63
C THR A 701 28.31 1.04 8.00
N VAL A 702 29.38 0.27 8.18
CA VAL A 702 30.19 0.34 9.40
C VAL A 702 31.25 1.42 9.21
N VAL A 703 31.26 2.43 10.09
CA VAL A 703 32.13 3.61 9.94
C VAL A 703 33.31 3.53 10.90
N ILE A 704 33.07 3.08 12.13
CA ILE A 704 34.10 2.93 13.16
C ILE A 704 34.11 1.48 13.61
N ASN A 705 35.30 0.88 13.71
CA ASN A 705 35.51 -0.44 14.30
C ASN A 705 36.90 -0.54 14.93
N ARG A 706 37.03 -0.02 16.15
CA ARG A 706 38.25 -0.05 16.95
C ARG A 706 38.37 -1.41 17.65
N GLN A 707 39.61 -1.89 17.73
CA GLN A 707 39.95 -3.16 18.40
C GLN A 707 39.18 -4.39 17.86
N SER A 708 38.71 -4.34 16.61
CA SER A 708 37.86 -5.37 16.02
C SER A 708 36.65 -5.72 16.91
N THR A 709 36.00 -4.68 17.44
CA THR A 709 34.80 -4.80 18.29
C THR A 709 33.65 -5.47 17.54
N LEU A 710 33.53 -5.16 16.25
CA LEU A 710 32.65 -5.86 15.32
C LEU A 710 33.45 -6.81 14.42
N PRO A 711 32.88 -7.97 14.04
CA PRO A 711 31.57 -8.44 14.47
C PRO A 711 31.55 -8.94 15.93
N LEU A 712 30.37 -9.03 16.53
CA LEU A 712 30.16 -9.67 17.81
C LEU A 712 30.35 -11.18 17.63
N THR A 713 31.27 -11.79 18.38
CA THR A 713 31.59 -13.22 18.23
C THR A 713 31.25 -14.07 19.45
N ASP A 714 31.14 -13.47 20.63
CA ASP A 714 30.91 -14.19 21.89
C ASP A 714 29.43 -14.18 22.30
N LYS A 715 28.71 -15.22 21.90
CA LYS A 715 27.27 -15.37 22.17
C LYS A 715 26.89 -15.46 23.65
N ASN A 716 27.86 -15.70 24.54
CA ASN A 716 27.62 -15.82 25.97
C ASN A 716 27.67 -14.47 26.70
N GLN A 717 28.19 -13.42 26.07
CA GLN A 717 28.21 -12.07 26.64
C GLN A 717 26.82 -11.53 26.89
N HIS A 718 26.71 -10.63 27.87
CA HIS A 718 25.51 -9.86 28.15
C HIS A 718 25.47 -8.62 27.25
N TYR A 719 24.44 -8.51 26.44
CA TYR A 719 24.22 -7.38 25.52
C TYR A 719 23.10 -6.50 26.05
N PHE A 720 23.35 -5.19 26.07
CA PHE A 720 22.30 -4.21 26.34
C PHE A 720 22.10 -3.32 25.13
N ILE A 721 20.91 -3.38 24.53
CA ILE A 721 20.49 -2.57 23.39
C ILE A 721 19.49 -1.53 23.89
N LEU A 722 19.89 -0.26 23.82
CA LEU A 722 19.05 0.88 24.15
C LEU A 722 18.80 1.70 22.90
N THR A 723 17.53 1.89 22.53
CA THR A 723 17.15 2.67 21.36
C THR A 723 16.01 3.64 21.71
N PRO A 724 15.79 4.73 20.94
CA PRO A 724 14.75 5.70 21.26
C PRO A 724 13.34 5.08 21.27
N TRP A 725 13.14 4.01 20.49
CA TRP A 725 11.89 3.27 20.42
C TRP A 725 12.08 1.76 20.64
N GLY A 726 11.09 1.11 21.24
CA GLY A 726 11.21 -0.29 21.68
C GLY A 726 11.26 -1.28 20.53
N GLU A 727 10.56 -1.02 19.43
CA GLU A 727 10.51 -1.87 18.24
C GLU A 727 11.89 -2.08 17.58
N GLN A 728 12.79 -1.10 17.70
CA GLN A 728 14.16 -1.17 17.17
C GLN A 728 15.00 -2.15 17.97
N ALA A 729 15.16 -1.88 19.27
CA ALA A 729 15.93 -2.74 20.17
C ALA A 729 15.37 -4.17 20.18
N LYS A 730 14.04 -4.34 20.24
CA LYS A 730 13.39 -5.65 20.19
C LYS A 730 13.65 -6.37 18.88
N GLY A 731 13.59 -5.66 17.74
CA GLY A 731 13.90 -6.24 16.43
C GLY A 731 15.34 -6.76 16.35
N ILE A 732 16.32 -5.93 16.74
CA ILE A 732 17.73 -6.33 16.74
C ILE A 732 17.95 -7.52 17.68
N ALA A 733 17.41 -7.46 18.90
CA ALA A 733 17.52 -8.54 19.88
C ALA A 733 16.88 -9.84 19.38
N ALA A 734 15.70 -9.79 18.73
CA ALA A 734 15.05 -10.97 18.21
C ALA A 734 15.92 -11.70 17.16
N VAL A 735 16.57 -10.95 16.26
CA VAL A 735 17.49 -11.53 15.28
C VAL A 735 18.75 -12.07 15.95
N MET A 736 19.33 -11.33 16.91
CA MET A 736 20.46 -11.83 17.70
C MET A 736 20.11 -13.12 18.46
N SER A 737 18.93 -13.22 19.07
CA SER A 737 18.51 -14.43 19.79
C SER A 737 18.32 -15.62 18.85
N GLN A 738 17.81 -15.42 17.63
CA GLN A 738 17.77 -16.47 16.60
C GLN A 738 19.18 -16.96 16.21
N ASP A 739 20.19 -16.12 16.40
CA ASP A 739 21.61 -16.43 16.14
C ASP A 739 22.28 -17.09 17.33
N GLY A 740 21.56 -17.34 18.42
CA GLY A 740 22.03 -17.98 19.64
C GLY A 740 22.61 -17.02 20.68
N TYR A 741 22.36 -15.71 20.57
CA TYR A 741 22.71 -14.74 21.61
C TYR A 741 21.58 -14.72 22.65
N MET A 742 21.76 -15.48 23.73
CA MET A 742 20.69 -15.72 24.72
C MET A 742 20.58 -14.62 25.78
N ASN A 743 21.63 -13.82 25.96
CA ASN A 743 21.72 -12.78 27.00
C ASN A 743 21.58 -11.38 26.40
N VAL A 744 20.50 -11.11 25.68
CA VAL A 744 20.25 -9.80 25.03
C VAL A 744 19.08 -9.08 25.71
N MET A 745 19.37 -7.96 26.34
CA MET A 745 18.38 -7.05 26.91
C MET A 745 18.12 -5.91 25.95
N ALA A 746 16.85 -5.74 25.56
CA ALA A 746 16.40 -4.67 24.68
C ALA A 746 15.45 -3.72 25.43
N ALA A 747 15.68 -2.42 25.34
CA ALA A 747 14.84 -1.42 25.99
C ALA A 747 14.61 -0.18 25.11
N LYS A 748 13.45 0.44 25.34
CA LYS A 748 13.13 1.78 24.87
C LYS A 748 13.68 2.81 25.87
N GLU A 749 14.33 3.85 25.37
CA GLU A 749 14.94 4.90 26.19
C GLU A 749 13.94 5.51 27.19
N ALA A 750 12.79 5.98 26.70
CA ALA A 750 11.79 6.65 27.53
C ALA A 750 11.16 5.77 28.63
N ASP A 751 11.36 4.45 28.58
CA ASP A 751 10.82 3.52 29.58
C ASP A 751 11.76 3.35 30.79
N LEU A 752 12.98 3.90 30.72
CA LEU A 752 14.02 3.74 31.76
C LEU A 752 14.42 5.07 32.38
N THR A 753 14.70 5.05 33.68
CA THR A 753 15.38 6.15 34.38
C THR A 753 16.89 6.10 34.15
N ASP A 754 17.60 7.22 34.28
CA ASP A 754 19.08 7.26 34.21
C ASP A 754 19.75 6.22 35.13
N LYS A 755 19.20 6.04 36.34
CA LYS A 755 19.67 5.03 37.29
C LYS A 755 19.57 3.61 36.72
N GLN A 756 18.42 3.26 36.13
CA GLN A 756 18.22 1.92 35.53
C GLN A 756 19.14 1.72 34.33
N VAL A 757 19.31 2.74 33.48
CA VAL A 757 20.25 2.67 32.35
C VAL A 757 21.66 2.38 32.84
N ARG A 758 22.13 3.05 33.91
CA ARG A 758 23.45 2.78 34.50
C ARG A 758 23.56 1.39 35.10
N GLU A 759 22.54 0.91 35.82
CA GLU A 759 22.51 -0.46 36.36
C GLU A 759 22.63 -1.50 35.25
N TYR A 760 21.93 -1.28 34.14
CA TYR A 760 21.95 -2.13 32.95
C TYR A 760 23.27 -2.09 32.20
N ILE A 761 23.88 -0.91 32.06
CA ILE A 761 25.24 -0.77 31.51
C ILE A 761 26.24 -1.52 32.39
N ALA A 762 26.17 -1.39 33.72
CA ALA A 762 27.07 -2.08 34.63
C ALA A 762 26.95 -3.62 34.54
N ALA A 763 25.74 -4.12 34.28
CA ALA A 763 25.42 -5.54 34.17
C ALA A 763 25.71 -6.17 32.79
N CYS A 764 25.94 -5.38 31.74
CA CYS A 764 26.27 -5.89 30.40
C CYS A 764 27.78 -6.00 30.16
N ASP A 765 28.19 -6.68 29.10
CA ASP A 765 29.56 -6.67 28.57
C ASP A 765 29.67 -5.72 27.36
N VAL A 766 28.60 -5.63 26.57
CA VAL A 766 28.51 -4.81 25.37
C VAL A 766 27.25 -3.95 25.40
N PHE A 767 27.45 -2.63 25.32
CA PHE A 767 26.41 -1.63 25.26
C PHE A 767 26.23 -1.13 23.82
N LEU A 768 25.03 -1.34 23.27
CA LEU A 768 24.61 -0.86 21.97
C LEU A 768 23.62 0.30 22.16
N LEU A 769 23.99 1.49 21.70
CA LEU A 769 23.18 2.69 21.81
C LEU A 769 22.72 3.15 20.43
N GLY A 770 21.41 3.09 20.19
CA GLY A 770 20.81 3.68 18.99
C GLY A 770 20.45 5.15 19.19
N THR A 771 20.64 5.97 18.16
CA THR A 771 20.28 7.39 18.18
C THR A 771 19.47 7.80 16.96
N LEU A 772 18.71 8.88 17.13
CA LEU A 772 18.00 9.63 16.09
C LEU A 772 18.24 11.13 16.37
N SER A 773 19.35 11.74 15.90
CA SER A 773 19.64 13.14 16.30
C SER A 773 18.70 14.17 15.66
N THR A 774 18.19 13.87 14.47
CA THR A 774 17.26 14.75 13.79
C THR A 774 15.86 14.52 14.35
N ARG A 775 15.01 15.56 14.36
CA ARG A 775 13.60 15.44 14.73
C ARG A 775 12.82 14.77 13.62
N TYR A 776 11.65 14.23 13.94
CA TYR A 776 10.70 13.89 12.90
C TYR A 776 10.27 15.18 12.21
N SER A 777 10.48 15.26 10.90
CA SER A 777 9.91 16.36 10.11
C SER A 777 8.41 16.10 9.97
N PRO A 778 7.53 17.12 9.98
CA PRO A 778 6.09 16.93 9.84
C PRO A 778 5.73 16.08 8.62
N VAL A 779 6.45 16.18 7.50
CA VAL A 779 6.24 15.32 6.31
C VAL A 779 6.31 13.81 6.61
N GLU A 780 7.08 13.36 7.60
CA GLU A 780 7.10 11.95 8.03
C GLU A 780 5.77 11.57 8.72
N GLU A 781 5.11 12.53 9.36
CA GLU A 781 3.80 12.42 10.04
C GLU A 781 2.66 13.07 9.22
N ASP A 782 2.73 12.95 7.89
CA ASP A 782 1.73 13.47 6.97
C ASP A 782 1.54 15.00 7.05
N GLY A 783 2.50 15.78 7.54
CA GLY A 783 2.39 17.24 7.68
C GLY A 783 1.73 17.68 8.99
N VAL A 784 1.43 16.75 9.92
CA VAL A 784 1.04 17.11 11.28
C VAL A 784 2.28 17.60 12.03
N SER A 785 2.21 18.80 12.62
CA SER A 785 3.29 19.29 13.47
C SER A 785 3.43 18.37 14.69
N PRO A 786 4.61 17.76 14.94
CA PRO A 786 4.80 16.93 16.10
C PRO A 786 4.58 17.79 17.34
N GLY A 787 3.58 17.44 18.14
CA GLY A 787 3.24 18.15 19.37
C GLY A 787 4.47 18.21 20.28
N GLY A 788 5.05 19.41 20.39
CA GLY A 788 5.97 19.87 21.44
C GLY A 788 6.98 18.88 22.02
N ILE A 789 8.24 18.97 21.57
CA ILE A 789 9.41 18.94 22.46
C ILE A 789 10.36 20.04 21.95
N PRO A 790 10.90 20.97 22.74
CA PRO A 790 11.83 22.02 22.27
C PRO A 790 13.20 21.46 21.88
N ASN A 791 13.89 22.14 20.94
CA ASN A 791 15.24 21.80 20.48
C ASN A 791 16.26 22.21 21.54
N THR A 792 16.23 21.53 22.68
CA THR A 792 17.16 21.74 23.79
C THR A 792 17.22 20.47 24.63
N SER A 793 18.18 19.60 24.35
CA SER A 793 19.01 19.12 25.45
C SER A 793 20.46 19.47 25.10
N PRO A 794 20.97 20.62 25.58
CA PRO A 794 22.39 20.94 25.56
C PRO A 794 23.23 19.90 26.34
N ASP A 795 22.58 19.02 27.11
CA ASP A 795 23.20 17.85 27.70
C ASP A 795 22.96 16.65 26.79
N ASN A 796 23.97 16.30 25.97
CA ASN A 796 23.97 15.04 25.23
C ASN A 796 24.14 13.88 26.25
N HIS A 797 23.05 13.53 26.93
CA HIS A 797 23.02 12.52 27.98
C HIS A 797 23.47 11.14 27.45
N TYR A 798 23.39 10.89 26.15
CA TYR A 798 23.96 9.71 25.51
C TYR A 798 25.49 9.65 25.70
N LEU A 799 26.21 10.77 25.59
CA LEU A 799 27.66 10.81 25.88
C LEU A 799 27.94 10.49 27.34
N VAL A 800 27.07 10.91 28.26
CA VAL A 800 27.20 10.58 29.68
C VAL A 800 27.10 9.06 29.89
N TRP A 801 26.18 8.38 29.21
CA TRP A 801 26.05 6.91 29.27
C TRP A 801 27.20 6.18 28.59
N LEU A 802 27.68 6.67 27.44
CA LEU A 802 28.83 6.09 26.74
C LEU A 802 30.12 6.21 27.57
N ARG A 803 30.32 7.36 28.22
CA ARG A 803 31.46 7.58 29.13
C ARG A 803 31.35 6.75 30.39
N TYR A 804 30.16 6.64 30.97
CA TYR A 804 29.93 5.74 32.09
C TYR A 804 30.20 4.27 31.71
N ALA A 805 29.75 3.82 30.53
CA ALA A 805 30.07 2.49 30.02
C ALA A 805 31.59 2.29 29.86
N ALA A 806 32.31 3.33 29.44
CA ALA A 806 33.78 3.31 29.38
C ALA A 806 34.43 3.14 30.76
N GLU A 807 33.96 3.88 31.76
CA GLU A 807 34.41 3.76 33.15
C GLU A 807 34.16 2.37 33.73
N GLN A 808 33.08 1.71 33.30
CA GLN A 808 32.74 0.34 33.66
C GLN A 808 33.47 -0.72 32.79
N GLY A 809 34.35 -0.30 31.87
CA GLY A 809 35.12 -1.19 31.01
C GLY A 809 34.31 -1.93 29.95
N LYS A 810 33.15 -1.39 29.54
CA LYS A 810 32.24 -2.02 28.58
C LYS A 810 32.59 -1.66 27.14
N LYS A 811 32.33 -2.58 26.21
CA LYS A 811 32.37 -2.26 24.77
C LYS A 811 31.18 -1.39 24.40
N ARG A 812 31.40 -0.35 23.60
CA ARG A 812 30.40 0.68 23.25
C ARG A 812 30.21 0.71 21.75
N ILE A 813 28.98 0.46 21.30
CA ILE A 813 28.62 0.45 19.88
C ILE A 813 27.51 1.46 19.65
N HIS A 814 27.75 2.41 18.76
CA HIS A 814 26.75 3.38 18.33
C HIS A 814 26.03 2.92 17.07
N LEU A 815 24.71 2.97 17.09
CA LEU A 815 23.84 2.66 15.97
C LEU A 815 23.16 3.96 15.51
N SER A 816 23.68 4.59 14.46
CA SER A 816 22.98 5.69 13.80
C SER A 816 21.85 5.12 12.94
N LEU A 817 20.63 5.18 13.47
CA LEU A 817 19.51 4.48 12.85
C LEU A 817 18.97 5.24 11.63
N ARG A 818 19.03 6.58 11.60
CA ARG A 818 18.45 7.37 10.50
C ARG A 818 19.23 8.59 10.05
N ALA A 819 20.34 8.92 10.70
CA ALA A 819 21.03 10.17 10.47
C ALA A 819 22.54 9.88 10.46
N PRO A 820 23.10 9.42 9.33
CA PRO A 820 24.50 9.01 9.26
C PRO A 820 25.47 10.13 9.67
N TYR A 821 25.05 11.40 9.54
CA TYR A 821 25.75 12.59 10.02
C TYR A 821 26.10 12.55 11.52
N ASP A 822 25.32 11.83 12.32
CA ASP A 822 25.44 11.78 13.80
C ASP A 822 26.67 11.06 14.30
N ILE A 823 27.22 10.17 13.48
CA ILE A 823 28.31 9.28 13.90
C ILE A 823 29.50 10.11 14.41
N VAL A 824 29.73 11.29 13.82
CA VAL A 824 30.80 12.20 14.20
C VAL A 824 30.64 12.68 15.65
N ASN A 825 29.42 12.90 16.12
CA ASN A 825 29.15 13.40 17.48
C ASN A 825 29.48 12.39 18.58
N TYR A 826 29.60 11.10 18.24
CA TYR A 826 29.88 10.01 19.18
C TYR A 826 31.22 9.33 18.91
N ALA A 827 31.93 9.72 17.85
CA ALA A 827 33.08 9.00 17.31
C ALA A 827 34.18 8.76 18.34
N ASP A 828 34.42 9.69 19.26
CA ASP A 828 35.48 9.58 20.27
C ASP A 828 35.09 8.70 21.47
N ASP A 829 33.80 8.53 21.73
CA ASP A 829 33.28 7.86 22.91
C ASP A 829 32.85 6.40 22.65
N VAL A 830 33.07 5.88 21.43
CA VAL A 830 32.61 4.54 20.99
C VAL A 830 33.74 3.66 20.46
N ASP A 831 33.56 2.35 20.56
CA ASP A 831 34.47 1.35 19.99
C ASP A 831 34.05 0.97 18.56
N ALA A 832 32.75 1.01 18.25
CA ALA A 832 32.25 0.88 16.88
C ALA A 832 31.05 1.80 16.60
N ALA A 833 30.83 2.14 15.33
CA ALA A 833 29.70 2.95 14.89
C ALA A 833 29.16 2.45 13.53
N VAL A 834 27.84 2.33 13.42
CA VAL A 834 27.15 1.78 12.25
C VAL A 834 26.01 2.70 11.80
N ALA A 835 25.91 2.99 10.51
CA ALA A 835 24.78 3.69 9.90
C ALA A 835 23.80 2.67 9.27
N ALA A 836 22.52 2.75 9.67
CA ALA A 836 21.46 1.88 9.18
C ALA A 836 20.45 2.58 8.25
N TYR A 837 20.48 3.92 8.18
CA TYR A 837 19.67 4.80 7.30
C TYR A 837 18.14 4.68 7.43
N SER A 838 17.63 3.72 8.19
CA SER A 838 16.23 3.50 8.55
C SER A 838 16.13 2.97 9.97
N TYR A 839 15.06 3.34 10.66
CA TYR A 839 14.85 3.04 12.07
C TYR A 839 13.58 2.23 12.34
N TYR A 840 12.88 1.75 11.31
CA TYR A 840 11.66 0.96 11.50
C TYR A 840 12.02 -0.47 11.93
N GLY A 841 11.55 -0.82 13.13
CA GLY A 841 11.81 -2.11 13.77
C GLY A 841 10.64 -3.08 13.72
N TYR A 842 10.57 -3.93 14.74
CA TYR A 842 9.55 -4.97 14.91
C TYR A 842 8.46 -4.53 15.89
N ASP A 843 7.23 -4.40 15.40
CA ASP A 843 6.10 -3.89 16.18
C ASP A 843 4.92 -4.87 16.09
N SER A 844 4.40 -5.29 17.24
CA SER A 844 3.17 -6.09 17.35
C SER A 844 3.14 -7.35 16.48
N GLY A 845 4.28 -8.01 16.27
CA GLY A 845 4.38 -9.21 15.43
C GLY A 845 4.86 -8.96 14.00
N VAL A 846 4.94 -7.70 13.59
CA VAL A 846 5.14 -7.30 12.19
C VAL A 846 6.43 -6.53 12.05
N TRP A 847 7.25 -6.91 11.06
CA TRP A 847 8.39 -6.11 10.65
C TRP A 847 7.92 -4.89 9.87
N ARG A 848 8.20 -3.69 10.39
CA ARG A 848 7.84 -2.42 9.74
C ARG A 848 8.89 -1.95 8.71
N GLY A 849 10.03 -2.62 8.67
CA GLY A 849 11.13 -2.44 7.72
C GLY A 849 12.22 -3.49 7.99
N LEU A 850 13.16 -3.66 7.06
CA LEU A 850 14.15 -4.74 7.13
C LEU A 850 15.58 -4.31 7.45
N SER A 851 15.82 -3.00 7.61
CA SER A 851 17.14 -2.49 7.98
C SER A 851 17.61 -3.00 9.34
N MET A 852 16.70 -3.15 10.33
CA MET A 852 17.07 -3.66 11.65
C MET A 852 17.48 -5.15 11.62
N ILE A 853 16.88 -5.95 10.73
CA ILE A 853 17.32 -7.33 10.49
C ILE A 853 18.73 -7.34 9.91
N SER A 854 18.93 -6.56 8.86
CA SER A 854 20.21 -6.49 8.14
C SER A 854 21.34 -5.95 9.04
N LEU A 855 21.02 -4.97 9.88
CA LEU A 855 21.91 -4.44 10.91
C LEU A 855 22.32 -5.53 11.89
N ALA A 856 21.35 -6.25 12.46
CA ALA A 856 21.64 -7.33 13.40
C ALA A 856 22.50 -8.44 12.78
N GLU A 857 22.21 -8.86 11.54
CA GLU A 857 23.00 -9.86 10.81
C GLU A 857 24.46 -9.42 10.59
N ILE A 858 24.72 -8.13 10.39
CA ILE A 858 26.08 -7.59 10.29
C ILE A 858 26.76 -7.55 11.64
N LEU A 859 26.03 -7.12 12.69
CA LEU A 859 26.55 -7.11 14.05
C LEU A 859 26.98 -8.52 14.49
N THR A 860 26.25 -9.58 14.11
CA THR A 860 26.50 -10.96 14.53
C THR A 860 27.37 -11.80 13.59
N ASN A 861 27.96 -11.17 12.56
CA ASN A 861 28.73 -11.83 11.49
C ASN A 861 27.96 -12.85 10.63
N LYS A 862 26.63 -12.80 10.60
CA LYS A 862 25.87 -13.57 9.60
C LYS A 862 26.18 -13.11 8.19
N ARG A 863 26.60 -11.87 8.03
CA ARG A 863 27.05 -11.31 6.76
C ARG A 863 28.07 -10.20 6.96
N PRO A 864 28.98 -10.00 5.99
CA PRO A 864 29.90 -8.88 6.02
C PRO A 864 29.18 -7.56 5.67
N PRO A 865 29.60 -6.41 6.24
CA PRO A 865 29.12 -5.11 5.82
C PRO A 865 29.66 -4.76 4.44
N GLN A 866 28.83 -4.11 3.63
CA GLN A 866 29.16 -3.73 2.26
C GLN A 866 28.78 -2.29 1.94
N GLY A 867 27.96 -1.64 2.78
CA GLY A 867 27.53 -0.27 2.55
C GLY A 867 28.68 0.71 2.67
N LYS A 868 28.58 1.79 1.89
CA LYS A 868 29.47 2.95 1.95
C LYS A 868 28.66 4.21 2.16
N LEU A 869 29.22 5.18 2.87
CA LEU A 869 28.57 6.47 3.09
C LEU A 869 28.32 7.15 1.73
N PRO A 870 27.06 7.47 1.37
CA PRO A 870 26.76 8.22 0.15
C PRO A 870 26.94 9.73 0.35
N ILE A 871 27.54 10.15 1.46
CA ILE A 871 27.65 11.53 1.91
C ILE A 871 29.02 11.77 2.57
N ASN A 872 29.44 13.03 2.61
CA ASN A 872 30.46 13.46 3.56
C ASN A 872 29.82 13.70 4.94
N THR A 873 30.55 13.31 5.98
CA THR A 873 30.28 13.71 7.36
C THR A 873 31.37 14.67 7.82
N TRP A 874 31.06 15.55 8.77
CA TRP A 874 31.87 16.74 9.03
C TRP A 874 32.11 16.96 10.53
N HIS A 875 33.34 17.31 10.89
CA HIS A 875 33.68 17.99 12.14
C HIS A 875 33.52 19.50 11.97
N ASP A 876 33.01 20.16 13.02
CA ASP A 876 32.92 21.63 13.13
C ASP A 876 32.26 22.29 11.90
N TYR A 877 31.18 21.68 11.41
CA TYR A 877 30.47 22.17 10.23
C TYR A 877 29.76 23.49 10.50
N ASP A 878 30.12 24.51 9.74
CA ASP A 878 29.47 25.81 9.73
C ASP A 878 28.43 25.86 8.60
N VAL A 879 27.16 26.00 8.99
CA VAL A 879 26.01 26.09 8.09
C VAL A 879 25.95 27.38 7.29
N GLU A 880 26.53 28.47 7.79
CA GLU A 880 26.52 29.77 7.10
C GLU A 880 27.52 29.77 5.95
N THR A 881 28.71 29.22 6.19
CA THR A 881 29.76 29.12 5.16
C THR A 881 29.68 27.85 4.33
N ASN A 882 28.89 26.86 4.77
CA ASN A 882 28.82 25.51 4.18
C ASN A 882 30.22 24.85 4.12
N THR A 883 31.00 25.04 5.18
CA THR A 883 32.37 24.51 5.31
C THR A 883 32.58 23.77 6.62
N GLY A 884 33.52 22.83 6.63
CA GLY A 884 33.92 22.08 7.80
C GLY A 884 35.08 21.16 7.45
N THR A 885 35.59 20.41 8.42
CA THR A 885 36.60 19.37 8.15
C THR A 885 35.90 18.05 7.93
N VAL A 886 36.09 17.41 6.77
CA VAL A 886 35.48 16.09 6.50
C VAL A 886 36.00 15.08 7.53
N ALA A 887 35.08 14.48 8.30
CA ALA A 887 35.35 13.44 9.28
C ALA A 887 35.46 12.07 8.60
N PHE A 888 34.40 11.67 7.89
CA PHE A 888 34.37 10.50 7.02
C PHE A 888 33.86 10.92 5.64
N PRO A 889 34.65 10.68 4.58
CA PRO A 889 34.26 11.10 3.24
C PRO A 889 33.18 10.20 2.64
N ARG A 890 32.48 10.69 1.62
CA ARG A 890 31.65 9.86 0.74
C ARG A 890 32.48 8.70 0.17
N GLY A 891 31.86 7.53 0.06
CA GLY A 891 32.50 6.27 -0.33
C GLY A 891 33.23 5.57 0.82
N TYR A 892 33.25 6.14 2.03
CA TYR A 892 33.86 5.51 3.19
C TYR A 892 32.95 4.45 3.84
N GLY A 893 33.54 3.34 4.27
CA GLY A 893 32.88 2.28 5.02
C GLY A 893 33.84 1.10 5.19
N LEU A 894 33.83 0.50 6.37
CA LEU A 894 34.68 -0.63 6.71
C LEU A 894 34.08 -1.94 6.20
N GLU A 895 34.96 -2.83 5.74
CA GLU A 895 34.61 -4.16 5.25
C GLU A 895 35.42 -5.22 6.00
N TRP A 896 34.83 -6.40 6.14
CA TRP A 896 35.53 -7.61 6.53
C TRP A 896 34.97 -8.80 5.76
N SER A 897 35.71 -9.91 5.76
CA SER A 897 35.38 -11.13 5.02
C SER A 897 34.83 -12.22 5.91
#